data_AF-A0A3B0Q3I4-F1
#
_entry.id   AF-A0A3B0Q3I4-F1
#
_cell.length_a   1.000
_cell.length_b   1.000
_cell.length_c   1.000
_cell.angle_alpha   90.00
_cell.angle_beta   90.00
_cell.angle_gamma   90.00
#
_symmetry.space_group_name_H-M   'P 1'
#
loop_
_entity.id
_entity.type
_entity.pdbx_description
1 polymer ?
#
loop_
_entity_poly.entity_id
_entity_poly.type
_entity_poly.pdbx_seq_one_letter_code
_entity_poly.pdbx_strand_id
1 'polypeptide(L)'
;MMELAYPGGVNANGTQDVINKLNAIQNSDNDDKTKMALAEKIANTFDDHNNKIKEVKVEIEKLEPSKQQVLLDKLDNAKFLHDDLNKTKEFDSLLNEVKALQDAELAEFTKGINALENLSPEEKQEFINSLPKGSSDADIKNKLKEAYKKDLENFIKKMDYPAKPDSAAQNALIQALTDNPDKYADNEKYLEELNRLKELSQLVDNANDSLNTIEGDKTNLTNEFNNADTKEKLEALLQHIADEKHKEVLAAKRAKISSIIDSLPYPEGSEAAKNELKAAYANEDLTFTQLEQKEQEIREKIEPKVSEAKKKISKLSSDDQAKLNAEFKNAGSEEKLDALLAKINEAFNNSKEAQKSVIDDLTHLSPEQKEALKNQIDQATDFADIKKIVDRAQLLDKIEEAKSIITPESYALDENPEVKAIIDETIKSLKNQIEGLTEDQVAAKKDELDKLNEKLKEYKNQIEALTENEVNNPAETKVDLAKELAKISNKDQFPNLDLEIAKAKLKKVASDLDYPGKPNNAAIKELQAQIEAVTTQEKLTELDNRIKNVLPNKIAEAKAKIAEVRDSETTTRKQDLNRQLDEADTDEEFAALFKNIEKYKAQGDAEYSGKLKECLKEQAARLPYPDSNAAAKTALERRIEEENDIAELEKLQNQTIPSMLNKINELKEEIAKRSPENIAKLNEKLNNASTPEELAAIDAEITKAINDEKAAIAAKIDALAHLTPEQKDAAKAKLDNKTYSEMDDVLERAKRDNLLALVNKLGYNDSETLPAPARTSLRGAVETTPENELDNKLTELEALKTAIENEKAEIDQINYSSDDAEGKNDLKDRLNNLTTATDVASLVTPSEVNSKLSTYKDIINDVNNPLSQTQKSDLISELDKLPKNGAESALRKEIFDAKKNAAIAAINGLPSLSEEKRNQLLSQLPSW
;
A
#
# COMPACT_ATOMS: atom_id res chain seq x y z
N MET A 1 137.83 6.23 -14.31
CA MET A 1 136.83 5.41 -13.62
C MET A 1 135.53 5.55 -14.39
N MET A 2 134.96 4.44 -14.87
CA MET A 2 133.50 4.43 -15.10
C MET A 2 132.83 4.68 -13.74
N GLU A 3 131.77 5.47 -13.70
CA GLU A 3 131.09 5.85 -12.47
C GLU A 3 130.16 4.69 -12.03
N LEU A 4 130.23 4.25 -10.77
CA LEU A 4 129.25 3.29 -10.24
C LEU A 4 127.89 3.97 -10.12
N ALA A 5 126.83 3.28 -10.55
CA ALA A 5 125.48 3.81 -10.69
C ALA A 5 124.69 3.91 -9.36
N TYR A 6 125.40 4.06 -8.24
CA TYR A 6 124.75 4.32 -6.95
C TYR A 6 123.94 5.62 -7.01
N PRO A 7 122.77 5.69 -6.36
CA PRO A 7 121.95 6.91 -6.29
C PRO A 7 122.75 8.19 -5.94
N GLY A 8 123.65 8.13 -4.96
CA GLY A 8 124.53 9.22 -4.50
C GLY A 8 125.82 9.41 -5.31
N GLY A 9 125.98 8.68 -6.42
CA GLY A 9 127.11 8.78 -7.34
C GLY A 9 128.46 8.58 -6.66
N VAL A 10 129.39 9.51 -6.88
CA VAL A 10 130.76 9.47 -6.31
C VAL A 10 130.77 9.55 -4.77
N ASN A 11 129.72 10.11 -4.17
CA ASN A 11 129.62 10.29 -2.72
C ASN A 11 128.97 9.09 -2.01
N ALA A 12 128.43 8.12 -2.76
CA ALA A 12 127.91 6.91 -2.16
C ALA A 12 129.02 6.14 -1.43
N ASN A 13 128.70 5.57 -0.27
CA ASN A 13 129.67 4.84 0.54
C ASN A 13 130.24 3.64 -0.22
N GLY A 14 129.44 2.99 -1.06
CA GLY A 14 129.91 1.93 -1.94
C GLY A 14 130.91 2.39 -2.99
N THR A 15 130.71 3.57 -3.59
CA THR A 15 131.67 4.17 -4.53
C THR A 15 132.97 4.55 -3.82
N GLN A 16 132.87 5.15 -2.62
CA GLN A 16 134.05 5.50 -1.85
C GLN A 16 134.82 4.29 -1.34
N ASP A 17 134.14 3.18 -1.04
CA ASP A 17 134.78 1.92 -0.70
C ASP A 17 135.67 1.39 -1.85
N VAL A 18 135.26 1.57 -3.12
CA VAL A 18 136.09 1.22 -4.28
C VAL A 18 137.25 2.20 -4.49
N ILE A 19 136.98 3.50 -4.41
CA ILE A 19 138.01 4.54 -4.53
C ILE A 19 139.09 4.36 -3.47
N ASN A 20 138.70 4.12 -2.22
CA ASN A 20 139.62 3.88 -1.11
C ASN A 20 140.50 2.64 -1.35
N LYS A 21 139.98 1.56 -1.95
CA LYS A 21 140.77 0.39 -2.30
C LYS A 21 141.72 0.65 -3.46
N LEU A 22 141.28 1.34 -4.51
CA LEU A 22 142.15 1.73 -5.61
C LEU A 22 143.28 2.63 -5.11
N ASN A 23 142.99 3.58 -4.21
CA ASN A 23 143.98 4.42 -3.54
C ASN A 23 144.93 3.58 -2.65
N ALA A 24 144.42 2.61 -1.91
CA ALA A 24 145.24 1.71 -1.10
C ALA A 24 146.18 0.85 -1.96
N ILE A 25 145.72 0.38 -3.13
CA ILE A 25 146.57 -0.33 -4.11
C ILE A 25 147.63 0.62 -4.65
N GLN A 26 147.25 1.83 -5.09
CA GLN A 26 148.16 2.84 -5.62
C GLN A 26 149.28 3.19 -4.62
N ASN A 27 148.93 3.33 -3.34
CA ASN A 27 149.83 3.73 -2.26
C ASN A 27 150.55 2.55 -1.57
N SER A 28 150.32 1.30 -1.97
CA SER A 28 151.01 0.14 -1.40
C SER A 28 152.50 0.08 -1.80
N ASP A 29 153.34 -0.60 -1.02
CA ASP A 29 154.77 -0.82 -1.37
C ASP A 29 154.97 -1.87 -2.49
N ASN A 30 153.88 -2.37 -3.09
CA ASN A 30 153.92 -3.35 -4.17
C ASN A 30 154.55 -2.76 -5.44
N ASP A 31 155.19 -3.61 -6.26
CA ASP A 31 155.67 -3.21 -7.57
C ASP A 31 154.52 -2.84 -8.54
N ASP A 32 154.81 -2.04 -9.56
CA ASP A 32 153.80 -1.52 -10.51
C ASP A 32 153.01 -2.63 -11.21
N LYS A 33 153.61 -3.80 -11.47
CA LYS A 33 152.96 -4.93 -12.14
C LYS A 33 151.95 -5.60 -11.20
N THR A 34 152.31 -5.76 -9.92
CA THR A 34 151.42 -6.28 -8.87
C THR A 34 150.28 -5.31 -8.56
N LYS A 35 150.55 -3.99 -8.54
CA LYS A 35 149.51 -2.95 -8.41
C LYS A 35 148.51 -2.97 -9.57
N MET A 36 149.00 -3.06 -10.81
CA MET A 36 148.14 -3.20 -11.99
C MET A 36 147.27 -4.45 -11.90
N ALA A 37 147.82 -5.61 -11.54
CA ALA A 37 147.05 -6.85 -11.43
C ALA A 37 145.95 -6.80 -10.35
N LEU A 38 146.19 -6.12 -9.21
CA LEU A 38 145.18 -5.92 -8.17
C LEU A 38 144.09 -4.92 -8.57
N ALA A 39 144.46 -3.82 -9.25
CA ALA A 39 143.48 -2.87 -9.78
C ALA A 39 142.64 -3.48 -10.91
N GLU A 40 143.25 -4.31 -11.76
CA GLU A 40 142.59 -5.01 -12.86
C GLU A 40 141.58 -6.06 -12.36
N LYS A 41 141.85 -6.69 -11.20
CA LYS A 41 140.84 -7.54 -10.52
C LYS A 41 139.60 -6.76 -10.11
N ILE A 42 139.75 -5.57 -9.54
CA ILE A 42 138.61 -4.71 -9.17
C ILE A 42 137.89 -4.20 -10.42
N ALA A 43 138.64 -3.84 -11.46
CA ALA A 43 138.08 -3.37 -12.73
C ALA A 43 137.26 -4.47 -13.45
N ASN A 44 137.76 -5.70 -13.48
CA ASN A 44 137.09 -6.83 -14.13
C ASN A 44 135.78 -7.24 -13.45
N THR A 45 135.58 -6.88 -12.18
CA THR A 45 134.34 -7.13 -11.44
C THR A 45 133.45 -5.88 -11.32
N PHE A 46 133.87 -4.76 -11.90
CA PHE A 46 133.17 -3.49 -11.77
C PHE A 46 131.83 -3.49 -12.50
N ASP A 47 131.78 -4.09 -13.69
CA ASP A 47 130.55 -4.22 -14.47
C ASP A 47 129.52 -5.09 -13.76
N ASP A 48 129.95 -6.19 -13.13
CA ASP A 48 129.08 -7.08 -12.35
C ASP A 48 128.47 -6.34 -11.15
N HIS A 49 129.31 -5.66 -10.36
CA HIS A 49 128.86 -4.83 -9.23
C HIS A 49 127.91 -3.69 -9.67
N ASN A 50 128.26 -3.01 -10.76
CA ASN A 50 127.46 -1.91 -11.30
C ASN A 50 126.11 -2.39 -11.86
N ASN A 51 126.08 -3.57 -12.48
CA ASN A 51 124.84 -4.20 -12.94
C ASN A 51 123.95 -4.58 -11.76
N LYS A 52 124.51 -5.07 -10.65
CA LYS A 52 123.74 -5.38 -9.44
C LYS A 52 123.13 -4.13 -8.80
N ILE A 53 123.87 -3.03 -8.76
CA ILE A 53 123.32 -1.73 -8.30
C ILE A 53 122.17 -1.27 -9.19
N LYS A 54 122.33 -1.34 -10.52
CA LYS A 54 121.28 -0.99 -11.47
C LYS A 54 120.05 -1.89 -11.33
N GLU A 55 120.24 -3.19 -11.11
CA GLU A 55 119.15 -4.15 -10.87
C GLU A 55 118.32 -3.74 -9.64
N VAL A 56 118.97 -3.51 -8.50
CA VAL A 56 118.27 -3.10 -7.28
C VAL A 56 117.61 -1.73 -7.44
N LYS A 57 118.28 -0.78 -8.08
CA LYS A 57 117.74 0.57 -8.34
C LYS A 57 116.48 0.54 -9.20
N VAL A 58 116.48 -0.24 -10.30
CA VAL A 58 115.31 -0.40 -11.18
C VAL A 58 114.13 -1.02 -10.43
N GLU A 59 114.37 -1.99 -9.54
CA GLU A 59 113.30 -2.58 -8.73
C GLU A 59 112.77 -1.63 -7.65
N ILE A 60 113.62 -0.75 -7.09
CA ILE A 60 113.18 0.30 -6.16
C ILE A 60 112.30 1.33 -6.89
N GLU A 61 112.66 1.74 -8.10
CA GLU A 61 111.91 2.72 -8.91
C GLU A 61 110.46 2.25 -9.23
N LYS A 62 110.18 0.95 -9.12
CA LYS A 62 108.84 0.38 -9.32
C LYS A 62 107.91 0.51 -8.10
N LEU A 63 108.44 0.73 -6.90
CA LEU A 63 107.64 0.90 -5.69
C LEU A 63 106.95 2.27 -5.66
N GLU A 64 105.96 2.43 -4.79
CA GLU A 64 105.36 3.74 -4.53
C GLU A 64 106.44 4.78 -4.11
N PRO A 65 106.43 6.02 -4.65
CA PRO A 65 107.46 7.03 -4.40
C PRO A 65 107.80 7.26 -2.92
N SER A 66 106.82 7.14 -2.02
CA SER A 66 106.98 7.31 -0.58
C SER A 66 107.90 6.25 0.06
N LYS A 67 108.06 5.08 -0.57
CA LYS A 67 108.86 3.94 -0.08
C LYS A 67 110.25 3.87 -0.72
N GLN A 68 110.49 4.63 -1.79
CA GLN A 68 111.75 4.55 -2.56
C GLN A 68 112.95 5.11 -1.80
N GLN A 69 112.81 6.28 -1.17
CA GLN A 69 113.96 7.04 -0.64
C GLN A 69 114.79 6.25 0.39
N VAL A 70 114.14 5.58 1.34
CA VAL A 70 114.81 4.78 2.37
C VAL A 70 115.60 3.62 1.76
N LEU A 71 115.09 3.03 0.67
CA LEU A 71 115.74 1.91 -0.02
C LEU A 71 116.88 2.40 -0.91
N LEU A 72 116.75 3.57 -1.54
CA LEU A 72 117.82 4.23 -2.28
C LEU A 72 118.98 4.60 -1.33
N ASP A 73 118.67 5.12 -0.13
CA ASP A 73 119.68 5.41 0.90
C ASP A 73 120.38 4.12 1.37
N LYS A 74 119.64 3.02 1.55
CA LYS A 74 120.24 1.71 1.86
C LYS A 74 121.14 1.21 0.73
N LEU A 75 120.74 1.41 -0.53
CA LEU A 75 121.54 1.06 -1.70
C LEU A 75 122.84 1.87 -1.73
N ASP A 76 122.80 3.17 -1.45
CA ASP A 76 124.01 4.03 -1.36
C ASP A 76 125.00 3.59 -0.28
N ASN A 77 124.50 2.96 0.78
CA ASN A 77 125.29 2.43 1.89
C ASN A 77 125.84 1.01 1.64
N ALA A 78 125.37 0.31 0.61
CA ALA A 78 125.84 -1.03 0.28
C ALA A 78 127.28 -0.98 -0.25
N LYS A 79 128.19 -1.76 0.34
CA LYS A 79 129.64 -1.74 0.03
C LYS A 79 129.98 -2.53 -1.23
N PHE A 80 131.23 -2.49 -1.69
CA PHE A 80 131.65 -3.21 -2.91
C PHE A 80 131.50 -4.74 -2.79
N LEU A 81 130.83 -5.38 -3.77
CA LEU A 81 130.35 -6.76 -3.71
C LEU A 81 131.48 -7.80 -3.62
N HIS A 82 132.62 -7.55 -4.25
CA HIS A 82 133.68 -8.55 -4.42
C HIS A 82 134.75 -8.55 -3.31
N ASP A 83 134.49 -7.94 -2.15
CA ASP A 83 135.41 -8.00 -1.01
C ASP A 83 135.33 -9.33 -0.24
N ASP A 84 134.13 -9.90 -0.14
CA ASP A 84 133.83 -11.17 0.54
C ASP A 84 132.51 -11.70 -0.04
N LEU A 85 132.43 -13.02 -0.21
CA LEU A 85 131.23 -13.78 -0.59
C LEU A 85 129.98 -13.38 0.21
N ASN A 86 130.12 -12.89 1.45
CA ASN A 86 128.99 -12.43 2.26
C ASN A 86 128.31 -11.13 1.78
N LYS A 87 128.96 -10.29 0.97
CA LYS A 87 128.37 -9.01 0.52
C LYS A 87 127.37 -9.16 -0.63
N THR A 88 127.45 -10.25 -1.39
CA THR A 88 126.38 -10.68 -2.31
C THR A 88 125.04 -10.80 -1.57
N LYS A 89 125.07 -11.27 -0.31
CA LYS A 89 123.88 -11.38 0.53
C LYS A 89 123.30 -10.03 0.96
N GLU A 90 124.08 -8.94 1.02
CA GLU A 90 123.58 -7.61 1.36
C GLU A 90 122.71 -7.04 0.22
N PHE A 91 123.17 -7.15 -1.02
CA PHE A 91 122.39 -6.75 -2.21
C PHE A 91 121.17 -7.67 -2.41
N ASP A 92 121.33 -8.98 -2.23
CA ASP A 92 120.21 -9.91 -2.31
C ASP A 92 119.18 -9.69 -1.18
N SER A 93 119.63 -9.34 0.03
CA SER A 93 118.73 -8.99 1.14
C SER A 93 117.96 -7.69 0.87
N LEU A 94 118.62 -6.67 0.32
CA LEU A 94 117.96 -5.42 -0.06
C LEU A 94 116.97 -5.64 -1.21
N LEU A 95 117.36 -6.42 -2.22
CA LEU A 95 116.47 -6.81 -3.32
C LEU A 95 115.26 -7.63 -2.83
N ASN A 96 115.44 -8.50 -1.84
CA ASN A 96 114.34 -9.24 -1.21
C ASN A 96 113.43 -8.33 -0.38
N GLU A 97 113.96 -7.30 0.30
CA GLU A 97 113.17 -6.30 1.01
C GLU A 97 112.32 -5.46 0.03
N VAL A 98 112.91 -5.04 -1.09
CA VAL A 98 112.20 -4.38 -2.20
C VAL A 98 111.08 -5.26 -2.75
N LYS A 99 111.38 -6.53 -3.06
CA LYS A 99 110.39 -7.49 -3.56
C LYS A 99 109.27 -7.77 -2.55
N ALA A 100 109.57 -7.82 -1.25
CA ALA A 100 108.56 -7.99 -0.22
C ALA A 100 107.60 -6.79 -0.14
N LEU A 101 108.11 -5.56 -0.34
CA LEU A 101 107.28 -4.36 -0.42
C LEU A 101 106.44 -4.32 -1.71
N GLN A 102 106.99 -4.76 -2.85
CA GLN A 102 106.23 -4.90 -4.10
C GLN A 102 105.11 -5.95 -3.95
N ASP A 103 105.38 -7.10 -3.31
CA ASP A 103 104.38 -8.12 -3.01
C ASP A 103 103.29 -7.58 -2.04
N ALA A 104 103.65 -6.70 -1.11
CA ALA A 104 102.69 -6.05 -0.21
C ALA A 104 101.79 -5.04 -0.95
N GLU A 105 102.33 -4.23 -1.86
CA GLU A 105 101.55 -3.33 -2.73
C GLU A 105 100.59 -4.11 -3.64
N LEU A 106 101.04 -5.23 -4.20
CA LEU A 106 100.18 -6.12 -4.99
C LEU A 106 99.09 -6.80 -4.13
N ALA A 107 99.37 -7.10 -2.87
CA ALA A 107 98.37 -7.60 -1.93
C ALA A 107 97.33 -6.52 -1.57
N GLU A 108 97.74 -5.25 -1.42
CA GLU A 108 96.84 -4.12 -1.23
C GLU A 108 95.95 -3.89 -2.46
N PHE A 109 96.50 -3.98 -3.67
CA PHE A 109 95.73 -4.00 -4.91
C PHE A 109 94.67 -5.11 -4.91
N THR A 110 95.08 -6.34 -4.57
CA THR A 110 94.17 -7.50 -4.49
C THR A 110 93.04 -7.26 -3.47
N LYS A 111 93.35 -6.64 -2.34
CA LYS A 111 92.36 -6.24 -1.34
C LYS A 111 91.42 -5.16 -1.88
N GLY A 112 91.96 -4.18 -2.60
CA GLY A 112 91.20 -3.13 -3.28
C GLY A 112 90.19 -3.70 -4.29
N ILE A 113 90.62 -4.60 -5.18
CA ILE A 113 89.75 -5.28 -6.15
C ILE A 113 88.65 -6.11 -5.45
N ASN A 114 89.01 -6.85 -4.41
CA ASN A 114 88.04 -7.67 -3.69
C ASN A 114 86.97 -6.84 -2.96
N ALA A 115 87.30 -5.61 -2.55
CA ALA A 115 86.38 -4.68 -1.90
C ALA A 115 85.35 -4.04 -2.86
N LEU A 116 85.53 -4.16 -4.17
CA LEU A 116 84.58 -3.68 -5.17
C LEU A 116 83.33 -4.58 -5.19
N GLU A 117 82.15 -4.02 -4.91
CA GLU A 117 80.93 -4.81 -4.65
C GLU A 117 80.21 -5.26 -5.92
N ASN A 118 80.41 -4.56 -7.04
CA ASN A 118 79.64 -4.74 -8.27
C ASN A 118 80.36 -5.57 -9.34
N LEU A 119 81.66 -5.79 -9.20
CA LEU A 119 82.41 -6.78 -9.98
C LEU A 119 81.99 -8.21 -9.63
N SER A 120 81.81 -9.03 -10.66
CA SER A 120 81.63 -10.47 -10.52
C SER A 120 82.90 -11.16 -10.01
N PRO A 121 82.79 -12.37 -9.42
CA PRO A 121 83.96 -13.16 -9.03
C PRO A 121 84.95 -13.35 -10.18
N GLU A 122 84.45 -13.56 -11.41
CA GLU A 122 85.26 -13.74 -12.61
C GLU A 122 86.02 -12.46 -12.99
N GLU A 123 85.36 -11.31 -12.99
CA GLU A 123 86.00 -10.01 -13.29
C GLU A 123 87.04 -9.65 -12.22
N LYS A 124 86.74 -9.88 -10.93
CA LYS A 124 87.72 -9.68 -9.86
C LYS A 124 88.99 -10.50 -10.11
N GLN A 125 88.82 -11.77 -10.48
CA GLN A 125 89.94 -12.65 -10.76
C GLN A 125 90.72 -12.23 -12.01
N GLU A 126 90.04 -11.74 -13.05
CA GLU A 126 90.68 -11.20 -14.26
C GLU A 126 91.57 -9.99 -13.93
N PHE A 127 91.06 -9.04 -13.15
CA PHE A 127 91.85 -7.89 -12.69
C PHE A 127 93.04 -8.32 -11.83
N ILE A 128 92.85 -9.23 -10.88
CA ILE A 128 93.93 -9.76 -10.03
C ILE A 128 95.01 -10.45 -10.87
N ASN A 129 94.62 -11.27 -11.85
CA ASN A 129 95.56 -12.02 -12.70
C ASN A 129 96.26 -11.15 -13.76
N SER A 130 95.73 -9.95 -14.04
CA SER A 130 96.29 -9.06 -15.06
C SER A 130 97.63 -8.42 -14.69
N LEU A 131 98.00 -8.44 -13.40
CA LEU A 131 99.26 -7.90 -12.91
C LEU A 131 100.16 -9.03 -12.36
N PRO A 132 101.34 -9.26 -12.97
CA PRO A 132 102.32 -10.20 -12.43
C PRO A 132 103.02 -9.66 -11.18
N LYS A 133 103.70 -10.54 -10.43
CA LYS A 133 104.59 -10.14 -9.34
C LYS A 133 105.69 -9.19 -9.83
N GLY A 134 105.98 -8.15 -9.04
CA GLY A 134 106.97 -7.13 -9.38
C GLY A 134 106.48 -6.07 -10.40
N SER A 135 105.16 -5.92 -10.55
CA SER A 135 104.54 -4.80 -11.29
C SER A 135 104.83 -3.47 -10.60
N SER A 136 104.84 -2.37 -11.37
CA SER A 136 105.09 -1.04 -10.81
C SER A 136 103.84 -0.45 -10.13
N ASP A 137 104.03 0.47 -9.19
CA ASP A 137 102.95 1.27 -8.56
C ASP A 137 102.09 1.99 -9.61
N ALA A 138 102.69 2.47 -10.71
CA ALA A 138 101.98 3.08 -11.82
C ALA A 138 101.04 2.07 -12.52
N ASP A 139 101.49 0.83 -12.75
CA ASP A 139 100.67 -0.23 -13.33
C ASP A 139 99.54 -0.64 -12.39
N ILE A 140 99.82 -0.72 -11.09
CA ILE A 140 98.83 -1.01 -10.04
C ILE A 140 97.74 0.06 -10.01
N LYS A 141 98.11 1.35 -9.97
CA LYS A 141 97.15 2.47 -9.95
C LYS A 141 96.31 2.53 -11.22
N ASN A 142 96.91 2.36 -12.39
CA ASN A 142 96.18 2.34 -13.65
C ASN A 142 95.19 1.16 -13.72
N LYS A 143 95.59 -0.03 -13.28
CA LYS A 143 94.70 -1.20 -13.28
C LYS A 143 93.58 -1.07 -12.26
N LEU A 144 93.86 -0.48 -11.09
CA LEU A 144 92.84 -0.21 -10.08
C LEU A 144 91.82 0.82 -10.58
N LYS A 145 92.27 1.85 -11.32
CA LYS A 145 91.41 2.81 -12.01
C LYS A 145 90.49 2.12 -13.05
N GLU A 146 91.01 1.18 -13.83
CA GLU A 146 90.18 0.38 -14.75
C GLU A 146 89.13 -0.45 -14.01
N ALA A 147 89.50 -1.04 -12.86
CA ALA A 147 88.58 -1.80 -12.03
C ALA A 147 87.49 -0.93 -11.38
N TYR A 148 87.83 0.26 -10.90
CA TYR A 148 86.85 1.24 -10.41
C TYR A 148 85.84 1.62 -11.48
N LYS A 149 86.30 1.92 -12.69
CA LYS A 149 85.41 2.20 -13.82
C LYS A 149 84.44 1.04 -14.06
N LYS A 150 84.98 -0.17 -14.12
CA LYS A 150 84.20 -1.37 -14.41
C LYS A 150 83.16 -1.68 -13.33
N ASP A 151 83.50 -1.47 -12.06
CA ASP A 151 82.57 -1.63 -10.95
C ASP A 151 81.39 -0.64 -11.06
N LEU A 152 81.67 0.64 -11.33
CA LEU A 152 80.65 1.66 -11.55
C LEU A 152 79.76 1.34 -12.77
N GLU A 153 80.34 0.87 -13.88
CA GLU A 153 79.58 0.41 -15.05
C GLU A 153 78.64 -0.75 -14.70
N ASN A 154 79.12 -1.73 -13.92
CA ASN A 154 78.31 -2.85 -13.47
C ASN A 154 77.21 -2.43 -12.50
N PHE A 155 77.45 -1.42 -11.65
CA PHE A 155 76.42 -0.83 -10.82
C PHE A 155 75.32 -0.18 -11.67
N ILE A 156 75.68 0.66 -12.64
CA ILE A 156 74.72 1.35 -13.53
C ILE A 156 73.83 0.35 -14.29
N LYS A 157 74.41 -0.73 -14.83
CA LYS A 157 73.65 -1.77 -15.56
C LYS A 157 72.62 -2.50 -14.68
N LYS A 158 72.83 -2.54 -13.36
CA LYS A 158 71.91 -3.17 -12.41
C LYS A 158 70.75 -2.26 -11.99
N MET A 159 70.85 -0.93 -12.19
CA MET A 159 69.79 0.01 -11.86
C MET A 159 68.48 -0.36 -12.58
N ASP A 160 67.33 -0.21 -11.90
CA ASP A 160 66.04 -0.75 -12.32
C ASP A 160 65.29 0.12 -13.35
N TYR A 161 65.98 0.55 -14.40
CA TYR A 161 65.31 1.23 -15.51
C TYR A 161 64.42 0.26 -16.30
N PRO A 162 63.28 0.70 -16.87
CA PRO A 162 62.36 -0.17 -17.60
C PRO A 162 63.00 -0.94 -18.76
N ALA A 163 63.95 -0.32 -19.47
CA ALA A 163 64.67 -0.92 -20.59
C ALA A 163 66.06 -1.50 -20.20
N LYS A 164 66.29 -1.83 -18.92
CA LYS A 164 67.58 -2.37 -18.47
C LYS A 164 67.97 -3.67 -19.20
N PRO A 165 69.28 -3.92 -19.43
CA PRO A 165 70.43 -3.12 -19.01
C PRO A 165 70.82 -1.99 -19.98
N ASP A 166 70.03 -1.74 -21.03
CA ASP A 166 70.41 -0.92 -22.18
C ASP A 166 69.52 0.34 -22.33
N SER A 167 68.99 0.88 -21.24
CA SER A 167 68.22 2.12 -21.31
C SER A 167 69.10 3.28 -21.80
N ALA A 168 68.49 4.29 -22.43
CA ALA A 168 69.23 5.46 -22.90
C ALA A 168 69.93 6.18 -21.73
N ALA A 169 69.30 6.19 -20.56
CA ALA A 169 69.86 6.74 -19.34
C ALA A 169 71.07 5.94 -18.82
N GLN A 170 70.99 4.60 -18.81
CA GLN A 170 72.12 3.74 -18.42
C GLN A 170 73.30 3.91 -19.37
N ASN A 171 73.03 3.99 -20.68
CA ASN A 171 74.06 4.23 -21.69
C ASN A 171 74.71 5.61 -21.54
N ALA A 172 73.92 6.66 -21.25
CA ALA A 172 74.44 8.01 -21.00
C ALA A 172 75.30 8.07 -19.73
N LEU A 173 74.90 7.42 -18.64
CA LEU A 173 75.68 7.33 -17.40
C LEU A 173 77.01 6.60 -17.62
N ILE A 174 77.02 5.50 -18.36
CA ILE A 174 78.24 4.76 -18.72
C ILE A 174 79.15 5.62 -19.63
N GLN A 175 78.58 6.32 -20.60
CA GLN A 175 79.34 7.23 -21.46
C GLN A 175 79.98 8.36 -20.66
N ALA A 176 79.26 8.93 -19.68
CA ALA A 176 79.78 9.98 -18.81
C ALA A 176 80.97 9.54 -17.95
N LEU A 177 81.08 8.24 -17.61
CA LEU A 177 82.30 7.69 -17.00
C LEU A 177 83.45 7.69 -17.99
N THR A 178 83.19 7.28 -19.24
CA THR A 178 84.22 7.26 -20.30
C THR A 178 84.74 8.67 -20.62
N ASP A 179 83.85 9.66 -20.68
CA ASP A 179 84.19 11.04 -21.03
C ASP A 179 84.91 11.78 -19.89
N ASN A 180 84.73 11.34 -18.64
CA ASN A 180 85.34 11.97 -17.47
C ASN A 180 86.01 10.93 -16.55
N PRO A 181 87.26 10.53 -16.87
CA PRO A 181 87.99 9.54 -16.10
C PRO A 181 88.48 10.05 -14.73
N ASP A 182 88.30 11.34 -14.41
CA ASP A 182 88.66 11.90 -13.11
C ASP A 182 87.68 11.47 -12.00
N LYS A 183 86.44 11.10 -12.38
CA LYS A 183 85.41 10.57 -11.47
C LYS A 183 85.79 9.28 -10.75
N TYR A 184 86.81 8.59 -11.22
CA TYR A 184 87.30 7.33 -10.64
C TYR A 184 88.84 7.27 -10.68
N ALA A 185 89.50 8.44 -10.63
CA ALA A 185 90.96 8.51 -10.70
C ALA A 185 91.67 7.80 -9.53
N ASP A 186 91.02 7.77 -8.37
CA ASP A 186 91.46 7.11 -7.15
C ASP A 186 90.25 6.60 -6.34
N ASN A 187 90.52 6.00 -5.19
CA ASN A 187 89.49 5.43 -4.31
C ASN A 187 88.49 6.48 -3.78
N GLU A 188 88.93 7.71 -3.50
CA GLU A 188 88.06 8.76 -2.98
C GLU A 188 87.05 9.20 -4.05
N LYS A 189 87.54 9.44 -5.27
CA LYS A 189 86.68 9.81 -6.40
C LYS A 189 85.71 8.70 -6.80
N TYR A 190 86.19 7.46 -6.83
CA TYR A 190 85.32 6.31 -7.04
C TYR A 190 84.16 6.24 -6.01
N LEU A 191 84.45 6.44 -4.72
CA LEU A 191 83.43 6.40 -3.68
C LEU A 191 82.45 7.59 -3.78
N GLU A 192 82.93 8.79 -4.12
CA GLU A 192 82.08 9.95 -4.40
C GLU A 192 81.07 9.64 -5.52
N GLU A 193 81.54 9.10 -6.66
CA GLU A 193 80.67 8.77 -7.80
C GLU A 193 79.75 7.59 -7.51
N LEU A 194 80.22 6.55 -6.80
CA LEU A 194 79.38 5.43 -6.39
C LEU A 194 78.23 5.89 -5.49
N ASN A 195 78.49 6.77 -4.52
CA ASN A 195 77.45 7.32 -3.66
C ASN A 195 76.44 8.13 -4.45
N ARG A 196 76.90 8.96 -5.40
CA ARG A 196 76.00 9.69 -6.32
C ARG A 196 75.12 8.74 -7.13
N LEU A 197 75.67 7.64 -7.63
CA LEU A 197 74.91 6.62 -8.37
C LEU A 197 73.94 5.85 -7.46
N LYS A 198 74.29 5.58 -6.20
CA LYS A 198 73.39 4.98 -5.21
C LYS A 198 72.17 5.86 -4.94
N GLU A 199 72.37 7.16 -4.76
CA GLU A 199 71.26 8.13 -4.64
C GLU A 199 70.37 8.13 -5.89
N LEU A 200 70.99 8.10 -7.08
CA LEU A 200 70.26 8.04 -8.34
C LEU A 200 69.47 6.72 -8.47
N SER A 201 70.04 5.59 -8.05
CA SER A 201 69.40 4.28 -8.08
C SER A 201 68.15 4.25 -7.20
N GLN A 202 68.19 4.87 -6.03
CA GLN A 202 67.02 4.97 -5.17
C GLN A 202 65.89 5.78 -5.83
N LEU A 203 66.22 6.84 -6.57
CA LEU A 203 65.23 7.60 -7.33
C LEU A 203 64.66 6.78 -8.51
N VAL A 204 65.47 5.95 -9.15
CA VAL A 204 65.01 4.99 -10.17
C VAL A 204 64.02 3.99 -9.56
N ASP A 205 64.36 3.37 -8.43
CA ASP A 205 63.46 2.42 -7.75
C ASP A 205 62.12 3.09 -7.39
N ASN A 206 62.17 4.30 -6.80
CA ASN A 206 60.97 5.08 -6.45
C ASN A 206 60.12 5.44 -7.69
N ALA A 207 60.76 5.81 -8.81
CA ALA A 207 60.07 6.11 -10.04
C ALA A 207 59.42 4.85 -10.63
N ASN A 208 60.08 3.70 -10.53
CA ASN A 208 59.54 2.42 -11.00
C ASN A 208 58.32 1.99 -10.18
N ASP A 209 58.41 2.06 -8.85
CA ASP A 209 57.29 1.77 -7.95
C ASP A 209 56.11 2.71 -8.21
N SER A 210 56.37 4.02 -8.36
CA SER A 210 55.34 5.01 -8.64
C SER A 210 54.69 4.79 -10.01
N LEU A 211 55.47 4.52 -11.05
CA LEU A 211 54.98 4.24 -12.40
C LEU A 211 54.10 2.99 -12.42
N ASN A 212 54.42 1.98 -11.60
CA ASN A 212 53.61 0.77 -11.48
C ASN A 212 52.22 1.02 -10.90
N THR A 213 52.01 2.13 -10.17
CA THR A 213 50.68 2.49 -9.62
C THR A 213 49.71 3.10 -10.64
N ILE A 214 50.18 3.54 -11.80
CA ILE A 214 49.34 4.02 -12.92
C ILE A 214 48.63 2.82 -13.55
N GLU A 215 47.35 2.92 -13.90
CA GLU A 215 46.63 1.82 -14.58
C GLU A 215 46.54 2.05 -16.11
N GLY A 216 46.59 3.30 -16.56
CA GLY A 216 46.47 3.71 -17.97
C GLY A 216 47.73 3.55 -18.83
N ASP A 217 47.73 4.20 -19.99
CA ASP A 217 48.86 4.17 -20.94
C ASP A 217 50.11 4.85 -20.35
N LYS A 218 51.17 4.05 -20.16
CA LYS A 218 52.44 4.48 -19.58
C LYS A 218 53.52 4.77 -20.61
N THR A 219 53.19 4.71 -21.91
CA THR A 219 54.20 4.73 -22.98
C THR A 219 55.09 5.98 -22.91
N ASN A 220 54.50 7.17 -22.75
CA ASN A 220 55.26 8.42 -22.65
C ASN A 220 56.11 8.49 -21.37
N LEU A 221 55.53 8.15 -20.22
CA LEU A 221 56.23 8.14 -18.93
C LEU A 221 57.38 7.11 -18.93
N THR A 222 57.18 5.94 -19.55
CA THR A 222 58.20 4.90 -19.69
C THR A 222 59.35 5.37 -20.59
N ASN A 223 59.04 6.12 -21.66
CA ASN A 223 60.04 6.74 -22.51
C ASN A 223 60.84 7.82 -21.76
N GLU A 224 60.17 8.71 -21.04
CA GLU A 224 60.84 9.73 -20.19
C GLU A 224 61.75 9.07 -19.14
N PHE A 225 61.27 8.00 -18.49
CA PHE A 225 62.02 7.25 -17.51
C PHE A 225 63.30 6.63 -18.09
N ASN A 226 63.20 6.00 -19.26
CA ASN A 226 64.37 5.44 -19.94
C ASN A 226 65.40 6.49 -20.40
N ASN A 227 65.08 7.79 -20.35
CA ASN A 227 65.96 8.90 -20.70
C ASN A 227 66.43 9.74 -19.49
N ALA A 228 65.99 9.40 -18.27
CA ALA A 228 66.27 10.16 -17.05
C ALA A 228 67.58 9.70 -16.37
N ASP A 229 68.72 10.22 -16.87
CA ASP A 229 70.08 9.93 -16.38
C ASP A 229 70.59 10.87 -15.29
N THR A 230 69.81 11.88 -14.90
CA THR A 230 70.16 12.81 -13.82
C THR A 230 69.08 12.85 -12.76
N LYS A 231 69.46 13.33 -11.56
CA LYS A 231 68.55 13.50 -10.44
C LYS A 231 67.37 14.40 -10.81
N GLU A 232 67.62 15.52 -11.48
CA GLU A 232 66.60 16.49 -11.87
C GLU A 232 65.59 15.89 -12.86
N LYS A 233 66.07 15.05 -13.80
CA LYS A 233 65.18 14.36 -14.74
C LYS A 233 64.30 13.31 -14.05
N LEU A 234 64.84 12.57 -13.08
CA LEU A 234 64.06 11.60 -12.30
C LEU A 234 63.05 12.28 -11.36
N GLU A 235 63.41 13.41 -10.74
CA GLU A 235 62.48 14.20 -9.93
C GLU A 235 61.35 14.79 -10.80
N ALA A 236 61.65 15.29 -12.00
CA ALA A 236 60.65 15.77 -12.94
C ALA A 236 59.69 14.65 -13.41
N LEU A 237 60.23 13.45 -13.69
CA LEU A 237 59.44 12.27 -14.01
C LEU A 237 58.51 11.88 -12.85
N LEU A 238 59.02 11.84 -11.61
CA LEU A 238 58.23 11.51 -10.43
C LEU A 238 57.04 12.47 -10.27
N GLN A 239 57.25 13.77 -10.52
CA GLN A 239 56.17 14.75 -10.53
C GLN A 239 55.16 14.46 -11.66
N HIS A 240 55.63 14.16 -12.87
CA HIS A 240 54.75 13.85 -13.99
C HIS A 240 53.90 12.58 -13.74
N ILE A 241 54.50 11.54 -13.13
CA ILE A 241 53.78 10.34 -12.69
C ILE A 241 52.71 10.71 -11.66
N ALA A 242 53.03 11.54 -10.68
CA ALA A 242 52.07 11.99 -9.66
C ALA A 242 50.90 12.77 -10.28
N ASP A 243 51.18 13.65 -11.25
CA ASP A 243 50.17 14.43 -11.96
C ASP A 243 49.23 13.51 -12.77
N GLU A 244 49.77 12.51 -13.46
CA GLU A 244 48.97 11.54 -14.23
C GLU A 244 48.12 10.66 -13.29
N LYS A 245 48.67 10.24 -12.15
CA LYS A 245 47.89 9.51 -11.14
C LYS A 245 46.74 10.36 -10.62
N HIS A 246 46.97 11.65 -10.40
CA HIS A 246 45.93 12.56 -9.96
C HIS A 246 44.79 12.67 -10.99
N LYS A 247 45.11 12.72 -12.30
CA LYS A 247 44.11 12.70 -13.38
C LYS A 247 43.27 11.42 -13.37
N GLU A 248 43.87 10.25 -13.19
CA GLU A 248 43.13 8.97 -13.08
C GLU A 248 42.12 8.99 -11.92
N VAL A 249 42.55 9.45 -10.74
CA VAL A 249 41.68 9.55 -9.55
C VAL A 249 40.49 10.47 -9.81
N LEU A 250 40.74 11.60 -10.47
CA LEU A 250 39.72 12.56 -10.87
C LEU A 250 38.75 11.98 -11.93
N ALA A 251 39.24 11.20 -12.90
CA ALA A 251 38.42 10.53 -13.90
C ALA A 251 37.52 9.44 -13.27
N ALA A 252 38.09 8.60 -12.40
CA ALA A 252 37.34 7.57 -11.67
C ALA A 252 36.23 8.18 -10.80
N LYS A 253 36.50 9.32 -10.14
CA LYS A 253 35.48 10.06 -9.38
C LYS A 253 34.34 10.56 -10.26
N ARG A 254 34.62 11.08 -11.46
CA ARG A 254 33.60 11.50 -12.43
C ARG A 254 32.75 10.33 -12.92
N ALA A 255 33.37 9.19 -13.24
CA ALA A 255 32.67 7.97 -13.63
C ALA A 255 31.69 7.49 -12.54
N LYS A 256 32.12 7.56 -11.26
CA LYS A 256 31.25 7.29 -10.12
C LYS A 256 30.03 8.23 -10.06
N ILE A 257 30.24 9.54 -10.24
CA ILE A 257 29.13 10.51 -10.25
C ILE A 257 28.16 10.23 -11.42
N SER A 258 28.68 9.90 -12.61
CA SER A 258 27.84 9.50 -13.75
C SER A 258 27.00 8.28 -13.42
N SER A 259 27.60 7.25 -12.82
CA SER A 259 26.90 6.02 -12.42
C SER A 259 25.75 6.30 -11.44
N ILE A 260 25.95 7.22 -10.47
CA ILE A 260 24.91 7.65 -9.54
C ILE A 260 23.74 8.28 -10.32
N ILE A 261 24.01 9.23 -11.21
CA ILE A 261 22.98 9.90 -12.02
C ILE A 261 22.22 8.91 -12.91
N ASP A 262 22.93 7.97 -13.53
CA ASP A 262 22.32 6.97 -14.42
C ASP A 262 21.36 6.05 -13.67
N SER A 263 21.64 5.79 -12.38
CA SER A 263 20.82 4.99 -11.48
C SER A 263 19.59 5.71 -10.91
N LEU A 264 19.48 7.03 -11.07
CA LEU A 264 18.35 7.80 -10.53
C LEU A 264 17.02 7.34 -11.14
N PRO A 265 15.94 7.24 -10.34
CA PRO A 265 14.71 6.55 -10.73
C PRO A 265 13.79 7.34 -11.67
N TYR A 266 14.33 8.11 -12.61
CA TYR A 266 13.56 8.85 -13.62
C TYR A 266 12.66 7.94 -14.48
N PRO A 267 11.60 8.49 -15.12
CA PRO A 267 10.82 7.78 -16.13
C PRO A 267 11.64 7.50 -17.39
N GLU A 268 11.17 6.58 -18.23
CA GLU A 268 11.84 6.23 -19.48
C GLU A 268 11.95 7.43 -20.44
N GLY A 269 13.13 7.60 -21.06
CA GLY A 269 13.43 8.72 -21.97
C GLY A 269 13.85 10.02 -21.27
N SER A 270 14.48 9.95 -20.10
CA SER A 270 14.91 11.11 -19.29
C SER A 270 16.36 11.53 -19.53
N GLU A 271 16.90 11.23 -20.71
CA GLU A 271 18.30 11.48 -21.03
C GLU A 271 18.64 12.97 -21.04
N ALA A 272 17.67 13.83 -21.34
CA ALA A 272 17.83 15.28 -21.21
C ALA A 272 18.11 15.69 -19.75
N ALA A 273 17.30 15.25 -18.79
CA ALA A 273 17.50 15.54 -17.38
C ALA A 273 18.82 14.96 -16.84
N LYS A 274 19.14 13.71 -17.21
CA LYS A 274 20.40 13.08 -16.79
C LYS A 274 21.61 13.82 -17.36
N ASN A 275 21.58 14.21 -18.64
CA ASN A 275 22.68 14.96 -19.26
C ASN A 275 22.87 16.36 -18.65
N GLU A 276 21.79 17.02 -18.25
CA GLU A 276 21.87 18.30 -17.52
C GLU A 276 22.59 18.15 -16.17
N LEU A 277 22.27 17.11 -15.39
CA LEU A 277 23.00 16.79 -14.16
C LEU A 277 24.48 16.47 -14.44
N LYS A 278 24.77 15.76 -15.54
CA LYS A 278 26.13 15.42 -15.95
C LYS A 278 26.96 16.65 -16.34
N ALA A 279 26.34 17.68 -16.91
CA ALA A 279 27.01 18.92 -17.26
C ALA A 279 27.61 19.64 -16.03
N ALA A 280 27.03 19.46 -14.84
CA ALA A 280 27.47 20.15 -13.61
C ALA A 280 28.87 19.75 -13.11
N TYR A 281 29.43 18.63 -13.59
CA TYR A 281 30.79 18.17 -13.26
C TYR A 281 31.66 17.86 -14.49
N ALA A 282 31.20 18.22 -15.69
CA ALA A 282 31.90 17.94 -16.94
C ALA A 282 33.23 18.71 -17.10
N ASN A 283 33.45 19.77 -16.31
CA ASN A 283 34.69 20.53 -16.33
C ASN A 283 35.88 19.68 -15.83
N GLU A 284 36.92 19.54 -16.66
CA GLU A 284 38.15 18.78 -16.37
C GLU A 284 38.99 19.43 -15.25
N ASP A 285 38.88 20.75 -15.05
CA ASP A 285 39.65 21.51 -14.05
C ASP A 285 39.14 21.35 -12.60
N LEU A 286 38.04 20.63 -12.37
CA LEU A 286 37.49 20.43 -11.03
C LEU A 286 38.43 19.60 -10.15
N THR A 287 38.72 20.13 -8.97
CA THR A 287 39.47 19.44 -7.91
C THR A 287 38.66 18.28 -7.32
N PHE A 288 39.36 17.35 -6.66
CA PHE A 288 38.73 16.19 -6.03
C PHE A 288 37.66 16.60 -5.01
N THR A 289 37.94 17.60 -4.16
CA THR A 289 37.00 18.12 -3.17
C THR A 289 35.75 18.73 -3.82
N GLN A 290 35.89 19.43 -4.94
CA GLN A 290 34.73 19.98 -5.66
C GLN A 290 33.86 18.86 -6.27
N LEU A 291 34.47 17.78 -6.78
CA LEU A 291 33.73 16.62 -7.26
C LEU A 291 33.03 15.88 -6.11
N GLU A 292 33.64 15.79 -4.92
CA GLU A 292 32.99 15.27 -3.72
C GLU A 292 31.76 16.07 -3.33
N GLN A 293 31.86 17.40 -3.35
CA GLN A 293 30.72 18.28 -3.10
C GLN A 293 29.59 18.05 -4.12
N LYS A 294 29.92 17.90 -5.41
CA LYS A 294 28.94 17.59 -6.46
C LYS A 294 28.26 16.24 -6.25
N GLU A 295 29.02 15.20 -5.86
CA GLU A 295 28.44 13.90 -5.52
C GLU A 295 27.43 14.04 -4.36
N GLN A 296 27.82 14.76 -3.30
CA GLN A 296 26.98 14.96 -2.13
C GLN A 296 25.71 15.75 -2.46
N GLU A 297 25.82 16.83 -3.25
CA GLU A 297 24.66 17.61 -3.73
C GLU A 297 23.64 16.71 -4.46
N ILE A 298 24.10 15.81 -5.33
CA ILE A 298 23.21 14.89 -6.05
C ILE A 298 22.51 13.94 -5.07
N ARG A 299 23.24 13.35 -4.13
CA ARG A 299 22.68 12.37 -3.18
C ARG A 299 21.71 12.99 -2.18
N GLU A 300 22.05 14.16 -1.66
CA GLU A 300 21.28 14.78 -0.58
C GLU A 300 20.11 15.63 -1.09
N LYS A 301 20.20 16.18 -2.30
CA LYS A 301 19.19 17.12 -2.82
C LYS A 301 18.43 16.63 -4.04
N ILE A 302 19.11 15.92 -4.97
CA ILE A 302 18.49 15.51 -6.24
C ILE A 302 17.79 14.15 -6.10
N GLU A 303 18.52 13.12 -5.63
CA GLU A 303 18.00 11.75 -5.47
C GLU A 303 16.68 11.67 -4.68
N PRO A 304 16.51 12.33 -3.51
CA PRO A 304 15.25 12.29 -2.78
C PRO A 304 14.11 12.95 -3.56
N LYS A 305 14.35 14.09 -4.22
CA LYS A 305 13.31 14.81 -4.99
C LYS A 305 12.84 14.02 -6.22
N VAL A 306 13.76 13.34 -6.91
CA VAL A 306 13.41 12.45 -8.04
C VAL A 306 12.53 11.29 -7.55
N SER A 307 12.91 10.67 -6.42
CA SER A 307 12.15 9.56 -5.84
C SER A 307 10.76 10.01 -5.39
N GLU A 308 10.67 11.16 -4.71
CA GLU A 308 9.41 11.77 -4.28
C GLU A 308 8.50 12.11 -5.48
N ALA A 309 9.05 12.74 -6.52
CA ALA A 309 8.28 13.12 -7.70
C ALA A 309 7.65 11.90 -8.38
N LYS A 310 8.42 10.83 -8.58
CA LYS A 310 7.92 9.57 -9.15
C LYS A 310 6.76 8.99 -8.34
N LYS A 311 6.93 8.93 -7.02
CA LYS A 311 5.94 8.40 -6.09
C LYS A 311 4.66 9.21 -6.10
N LYS A 312 4.76 10.54 -6.00
CA LYS A 312 3.58 11.41 -6.01
C LYS A 312 2.87 11.42 -7.36
N ILE A 313 3.60 11.39 -8.48
CA ILE A 313 2.99 11.27 -9.82
C ILE A 313 2.11 10.03 -9.91
N SER A 314 2.55 8.86 -9.43
CA SER A 314 1.75 7.63 -9.50
C SER A 314 0.41 7.65 -8.74
N LYS A 315 0.20 8.65 -7.88
CA LYS A 315 -1.04 8.84 -7.11
C LYS A 315 -2.06 9.74 -7.80
N LEU A 316 -1.69 10.37 -8.91
CA LEU A 316 -2.54 11.29 -9.67
C LEU A 316 -3.45 10.55 -10.66
N SER A 317 -4.34 11.29 -11.32
CA SER A 317 -5.10 10.82 -12.47
C SER A 317 -4.16 10.37 -13.61
N SER A 318 -4.64 9.47 -14.48
CA SER A 318 -3.86 9.00 -15.65
C SER A 318 -3.42 10.15 -16.58
N ASP A 319 -4.26 11.18 -16.71
CA ASP A 319 -3.99 12.33 -17.57
C ASP A 319 -2.89 13.22 -16.98
N ASP A 320 -2.96 13.50 -15.67
CA ASP A 320 -1.93 14.27 -14.96
C ASP A 320 -0.62 13.50 -14.87
N GLN A 321 -0.68 12.16 -14.71
CA GLN A 321 0.48 11.29 -14.78
C GLN A 321 1.23 11.46 -16.10
N ALA A 322 0.52 11.39 -17.22
CA ALA A 322 1.13 11.55 -18.54
C ALA A 322 1.78 12.94 -18.71
N LYS A 323 1.06 13.99 -18.32
CA LYS A 323 1.52 15.38 -18.43
C LYS A 323 2.76 15.64 -17.57
N LEU A 324 2.73 15.28 -16.29
CA LEU A 324 3.82 15.57 -15.36
C LEU A 324 5.02 14.65 -15.57
N ASN A 325 4.83 13.42 -16.05
CA ASN A 325 5.96 12.58 -16.47
C ASN A 325 6.71 13.19 -17.66
N ALA A 326 6.03 13.89 -18.59
CA ALA A 326 6.70 14.57 -19.69
C ALA A 326 7.60 15.72 -19.19
N GLU A 327 7.15 16.47 -18.17
CA GLU A 327 7.98 17.47 -17.50
C GLU A 327 9.13 16.84 -16.71
N PHE A 328 8.85 15.73 -16.00
CA PHE A 328 9.83 15.02 -15.18
C PHE A 328 11.03 14.52 -15.99
N LYS A 329 10.83 14.10 -17.25
CA LYS A 329 11.91 13.70 -18.17
C LYS A 329 12.95 14.80 -18.44
N ASN A 330 12.62 16.05 -18.15
CA ASN A 330 13.44 17.22 -18.42
C ASN A 330 13.89 17.96 -17.14
N ALA A 331 13.54 17.45 -15.95
CA ALA A 331 13.83 18.09 -14.67
C ALA A 331 15.22 17.71 -14.14
N GLY A 332 16.29 18.12 -14.82
CA GLY A 332 17.68 17.78 -14.50
C GLY A 332 18.40 18.71 -13.52
N SER A 333 17.67 19.48 -12.71
CA SER A 333 18.26 20.38 -11.70
C SER A 333 17.38 20.44 -10.45
N GLU A 334 17.95 20.89 -9.33
CA GLU A 334 17.23 21.04 -8.07
C GLU A 334 16.00 21.94 -8.23
N GLU A 335 16.17 23.10 -8.86
CA GLU A 335 15.12 24.10 -9.09
C GLU A 335 14.00 23.56 -9.98
N LYS A 336 14.34 22.78 -11.02
CA LYS A 336 13.33 22.16 -11.89
C LYS A 336 12.56 21.05 -11.18
N LEU A 337 13.22 20.28 -10.31
CA LEU A 337 12.56 19.26 -9.50
C LEU A 337 11.64 19.88 -8.44
N ASP A 338 12.05 20.99 -7.82
CA ASP A 338 11.18 21.75 -6.92
C ASP A 338 9.94 22.30 -7.64
N ALA A 339 10.14 22.87 -8.84
CA ALA A 339 9.03 23.32 -9.67
C ALA A 339 8.10 22.17 -10.08
N LEU A 340 8.64 21.00 -10.39
CA LEU A 340 7.87 19.80 -10.70
C LEU A 340 7.07 19.32 -9.48
N LEU A 341 7.69 19.23 -8.30
CA LEU A 341 7.02 18.83 -7.06
C LEU A 341 5.89 19.79 -6.70
N ALA A 342 6.09 21.09 -6.89
CA ALA A 342 5.03 22.09 -6.72
C ALA A 342 3.85 21.83 -7.68
N LYS A 343 4.12 21.59 -8.97
CA LYS A 343 3.10 21.25 -9.96
C LYS A 343 2.38 19.94 -9.67
N ILE A 344 3.08 18.94 -9.15
CA ILE A 344 2.48 17.66 -8.73
C ILE A 344 1.48 17.89 -7.59
N ASN A 345 1.89 18.63 -6.55
CA ASN A 345 1.01 18.95 -5.43
C ASN A 345 -0.19 19.78 -5.89
N GLU A 346 0.03 20.75 -6.79
CA GLU A 346 -1.03 21.56 -7.39
C GLU A 346 -2.02 20.70 -8.18
N ALA A 347 -1.55 19.77 -9.03
CA ALA A 347 -2.40 18.86 -9.80
C ALA A 347 -3.28 17.98 -8.90
N PHE A 348 -2.72 17.47 -7.80
CA PHE A 348 -3.50 16.67 -6.84
C PHE A 348 -4.57 17.50 -6.13
N ASN A 349 -4.22 18.72 -5.69
CA ASN A 349 -5.18 19.63 -5.06
C ASN A 349 -6.27 20.07 -6.05
N ASN A 350 -5.92 20.37 -7.30
CA ASN A 350 -6.88 20.70 -8.35
C ASN A 350 -7.83 19.54 -8.62
N SER A 351 -7.32 18.29 -8.58
CA SER A 351 -8.16 17.11 -8.68
C SER A 351 -9.15 17.01 -7.50
N LYS A 352 -8.70 17.28 -6.26
CA LYS A 352 -9.59 17.33 -5.09
C LYS A 352 -10.68 18.39 -5.27
N GLU A 353 -10.31 19.63 -5.58
CA GLU A 353 -11.26 20.73 -5.76
C GLU A 353 -12.26 20.48 -6.90
N ALA A 354 -11.80 19.93 -8.03
CA ALA A 354 -12.68 19.57 -9.14
C ALA A 354 -13.72 18.52 -8.71
N GLN A 355 -13.31 17.50 -7.95
CA GLN A 355 -14.24 16.47 -7.47
C GLN A 355 -15.14 16.95 -6.33
N LYS A 356 -14.71 17.91 -5.51
CA LYS A 356 -15.60 18.62 -4.57
C LYS A 356 -16.68 19.41 -5.31
N SER A 357 -16.35 20.05 -6.43
CA SER A 357 -17.35 20.72 -7.27
C SER A 357 -18.39 19.74 -7.82
N VAL A 358 -17.98 18.53 -8.23
CA VAL A 358 -18.93 17.49 -8.64
C VAL A 358 -19.91 17.15 -7.51
N ILE A 359 -19.46 17.14 -6.24
CA ILE A 359 -20.33 16.93 -5.08
C ILE A 359 -21.26 18.13 -4.85
N ASP A 360 -20.76 19.35 -5.02
CA ASP A 360 -21.58 20.56 -4.87
C ASP A 360 -22.72 20.62 -5.90
N ASP A 361 -22.50 20.09 -7.11
CA ASP A 361 -23.48 20.01 -8.20
C ASP A 361 -24.58 18.94 -7.99
N LEU A 362 -24.43 18.02 -7.02
CA LEU A 362 -25.45 17.01 -6.69
C LEU A 362 -26.68 17.68 -6.05
N THR A 363 -27.89 17.45 -6.56
CA THR A 363 -29.05 18.30 -6.23
C THR A 363 -29.88 17.83 -5.03
N HIS A 364 -29.78 16.56 -4.66
CA HIS A 364 -30.65 15.92 -3.66
C HIS A 364 -29.96 15.70 -2.32
N LEU A 365 -28.62 15.71 -2.30
CA LEU A 365 -27.85 15.62 -1.06
C LEU A 365 -28.03 16.84 -0.16
N SER A 366 -28.11 16.60 1.15
CA SER A 366 -28.12 17.67 2.16
C SER A 366 -26.78 18.40 2.24
N PRO A 367 -26.75 19.67 2.70
CA PRO A 367 -25.50 20.39 2.91
C PRO A 367 -24.50 19.64 3.80
N GLU A 368 -24.99 18.98 4.85
CA GLU A 368 -24.17 18.21 5.78
C GLU A 368 -23.58 16.95 5.14
N GLN A 369 -24.34 16.27 4.27
CA GLN A 369 -23.85 15.12 3.50
C GLN A 369 -22.75 15.54 2.52
N LYS A 370 -22.98 16.64 1.78
CA LYS A 370 -21.98 17.21 0.86
C LYS A 370 -20.69 17.56 1.60
N GLU A 371 -20.79 18.24 2.73
CA GLU A 371 -19.62 18.64 3.51
C GLU A 371 -18.84 17.43 4.05
N ALA A 372 -19.52 16.39 4.52
CA ALA A 372 -18.87 15.18 4.99
C ALA A 372 -18.13 14.43 3.86
N LEU A 373 -18.69 14.38 2.66
CA LEU A 373 -18.03 13.78 1.49
C LEU A 373 -16.83 14.63 1.03
N LYS A 374 -16.92 15.96 1.05
CA LYS A 374 -15.80 16.86 0.73
C LYS A 374 -14.64 16.69 1.71
N ASN A 375 -14.93 16.52 3.00
CA ASN A 375 -13.93 16.20 4.01
C ASN A 375 -13.25 14.84 3.77
N GLN A 376 -13.97 13.84 3.27
CA GLN A 376 -13.35 12.58 2.83
C GLN A 376 -12.42 12.77 1.63
N ILE A 377 -12.80 13.62 0.66
CA ILE A 377 -11.91 13.98 -0.46
C ILE A 377 -10.63 14.67 0.05
N ASP A 378 -10.75 15.54 1.06
CA ASP A 378 -9.60 16.19 1.66
C ASP A 378 -8.63 15.19 2.32
N GLN A 379 -9.14 14.11 2.90
CA GLN A 379 -8.35 13.05 3.53
C GLN A 379 -7.77 12.05 2.53
N ALA A 380 -8.29 11.98 1.29
CA ALA A 380 -7.81 11.04 0.29
C ALA A 380 -6.33 11.28 -0.07
N THR A 381 -5.55 10.19 -0.16
CA THR A 381 -4.10 10.22 -0.40
C THR A 381 -3.72 9.87 -1.85
N ASP A 382 -4.68 9.41 -2.65
CA ASP A 382 -4.56 9.19 -4.09
C ASP A 382 -5.89 9.43 -4.82
N PHE A 383 -5.84 9.50 -6.15
CA PHE A 383 -6.99 9.80 -6.99
C PHE A 383 -8.01 8.65 -7.06
N ALA A 384 -7.58 7.40 -6.85
CA ALA A 384 -8.50 6.26 -6.87
C ALA A 384 -9.47 6.32 -5.69
N ASP A 385 -8.98 6.74 -4.52
CA ASP A 385 -9.82 6.95 -3.34
C ASP A 385 -10.78 8.14 -3.53
N ILE A 386 -10.32 9.24 -4.13
CA ILE A 386 -11.21 10.36 -4.52
C ILE A 386 -12.35 9.85 -5.42
N LYS A 387 -12.03 9.03 -6.43
CA LYS A 387 -13.04 8.50 -7.36
C LYS A 387 -14.10 7.67 -6.63
N LYS A 388 -13.71 6.78 -5.71
CA LYS A 388 -14.67 5.98 -4.92
C LYS A 388 -15.63 6.86 -4.11
N ILE A 389 -15.12 7.94 -3.52
CA ILE A 389 -15.92 8.90 -2.74
C ILE A 389 -16.97 9.58 -3.64
N VAL A 390 -16.58 9.99 -4.85
CA VAL A 390 -17.48 10.61 -5.82
C VAL A 390 -18.52 9.62 -6.34
N ASP A 391 -18.12 8.39 -6.69
CA ASP A 391 -19.05 7.34 -7.12
C ASP A 391 -20.10 7.07 -6.02
N ARG A 392 -19.68 7.03 -4.75
CA ARG A 392 -20.57 6.93 -3.58
C ARG A 392 -21.50 8.14 -3.46
N ALA A 393 -20.99 9.35 -3.66
CA ALA A 393 -21.79 10.58 -3.59
C ALA A 393 -22.91 10.58 -4.63
N GLN A 394 -22.61 10.17 -5.87
CA GLN A 394 -23.57 10.05 -6.95
C GLN A 394 -24.66 9.00 -6.66
N LEU A 395 -24.28 7.84 -6.11
CA LEU A 395 -25.24 6.84 -5.68
C LEU A 395 -26.16 7.36 -4.57
N LEU A 396 -25.59 8.07 -3.58
CA LEU A 396 -26.36 8.65 -2.50
C LEU A 396 -27.35 9.72 -3.01
N ASP A 397 -26.95 10.54 -3.98
CA ASP A 397 -27.83 11.54 -4.58
C ASP A 397 -29.04 10.90 -5.27
N LYS A 398 -28.83 9.82 -6.03
CA LYS A 398 -29.91 9.03 -6.64
C LYS A 398 -30.84 8.38 -5.60
N ILE A 399 -30.30 7.93 -4.47
CA ILE A 399 -31.09 7.40 -3.36
C ILE A 399 -31.98 8.50 -2.77
N GLU A 400 -31.43 9.70 -2.52
CA GLU A 400 -32.20 10.82 -1.98
C GLU A 400 -33.25 11.36 -2.99
N GLU A 401 -32.94 11.36 -4.29
CA GLU A 401 -33.92 11.62 -5.34
C GLU A 401 -35.10 10.65 -5.24
N ALA A 402 -34.84 9.33 -5.23
CA ALA A 402 -35.88 8.32 -5.15
C ALA A 402 -36.73 8.45 -3.86
N LYS A 403 -36.11 8.79 -2.72
CA LYS A 403 -36.82 9.05 -1.45
C LYS A 403 -37.76 10.25 -1.51
N SER A 404 -37.54 11.18 -2.44
CA SER A 404 -38.36 12.39 -2.59
C SER A 404 -39.60 12.22 -3.49
N ILE A 405 -39.70 11.10 -4.22
CA ILE A 405 -40.79 10.87 -5.20
C ILE A 405 -42.16 10.77 -4.51
N ILE A 406 -42.25 10.01 -3.42
CA ILE A 406 -43.48 9.78 -2.67
C ILE A 406 -43.48 10.70 -1.44
N THR A 407 -44.38 11.67 -1.45
CA THR A 407 -44.62 12.60 -0.34
C THR A 407 -46.04 12.45 0.20
N PRO A 408 -46.37 13.00 1.39
CA PRO A 408 -47.74 12.95 1.91
C PRO A 408 -48.79 13.47 0.93
N GLU A 409 -48.46 14.49 0.15
CA GLU A 409 -49.34 15.06 -0.89
C GLU A 409 -49.76 14.07 -1.99
N SER A 410 -49.05 12.94 -2.13
CA SER A 410 -49.40 11.87 -3.06
C SER A 410 -50.70 11.15 -2.69
N TYR A 411 -51.11 11.23 -1.41
CA TYR A 411 -52.25 10.53 -0.84
C TYR A 411 -53.45 11.47 -0.61
N ALA A 412 -54.66 10.91 -0.54
CA ALA A 412 -55.88 11.66 -0.20
C ALA A 412 -55.92 12.00 1.28
N LEU A 413 -56.50 13.17 1.60
CA LEU A 413 -56.72 13.61 2.98
C LEU A 413 -55.45 13.56 3.85
N ASP A 414 -54.31 13.97 3.30
CA ASP A 414 -52.99 13.83 3.92
C ASP A 414 -52.81 14.57 5.24
N GLU A 415 -53.66 15.57 5.53
CA GLU A 415 -53.68 16.28 6.82
C GLU A 415 -54.68 15.69 7.84
N ASN A 416 -55.48 14.68 7.48
CA ASN A 416 -56.33 14.00 8.45
C ASN A 416 -55.45 13.20 9.42
N PRO A 417 -55.58 13.37 10.77
CA PRO A 417 -54.68 12.73 11.73
C PRO A 417 -54.61 11.20 11.64
N GLU A 418 -55.75 10.54 11.37
CA GLU A 418 -55.82 9.09 11.27
C GLU A 418 -55.16 8.56 9.99
N VAL A 419 -55.33 9.29 8.88
CA VAL A 419 -54.74 8.93 7.58
C VAL A 419 -53.24 9.27 7.56
N LYS A 420 -52.88 10.44 8.07
CA LYS A 420 -51.50 10.95 8.13
C LYS A 420 -50.55 10.00 8.84
N ALA A 421 -50.98 9.43 9.97
CA ALA A 421 -50.18 8.45 10.70
C ALA A 421 -49.83 7.22 9.85
N ILE A 422 -50.76 6.78 8.99
CA ILE A 422 -50.54 5.65 8.06
C ILE A 422 -49.63 6.10 6.92
N ILE A 423 -49.87 7.28 6.34
CA ILE A 423 -49.04 7.85 5.26
C ILE A 423 -47.58 7.97 5.69
N ASP A 424 -47.32 8.57 6.86
CA ASP A 424 -45.97 8.77 7.38
C ASP A 424 -45.25 7.43 7.58
N GLU A 425 -45.97 6.42 8.05
CA GLU A 425 -45.45 5.06 8.24
C GLU A 425 -45.15 4.37 6.90
N THR A 426 -46.05 4.46 5.92
CA THR A 426 -45.85 3.92 4.57
C THR A 426 -44.68 4.60 3.87
N ILE A 427 -44.58 5.93 3.92
CA ILE A 427 -43.47 6.70 3.34
C ILE A 427 -42.16 6.32 4.02
N LYS A 428 -42.14 6.18 5.35
CA LYS A 428 -40.96 5.73 6.09
C LYS A 428 -40.50 4.35 5.60
N SER A 429 -41.40 3.38 5.46
CA SER A 429 -41.06 2.04 4.94
C SER A 429 -40.54 2.11 3.50
N LEU A 430 -41.20 2.87 2.61
CA LEU A 430 -40.74 3.06 1.23
C LEU A 430 -39.34 3.67 1.17
N LYS A 431 -39.07 4.69 1.99
CA LYS A 431 -37.74 5.32 2.07
C LYS A 431 -36.68 4.34 2.54
N ASN A 432 -36.98 3.52 3.55
CA ASN A 432 -36.06 2.50 4.04
C ASN A 432 -35.78 1.40 3.00
N GLN A 433 -36.76 1.03 2.15
CA GLN A 433 -36.55 0.06 1.07
C GLN A 433 -35.57 0.55 -0.02
N ILE A 434 -35.38 1.86 -0.14
CA ILE A 434 -34.43 2.48 -1.08
C ILE A 434 -33.02 2.50 -0.47
N GLU A 435 -32.91 2.51 0.86
CA GLU A 435 -31.61 2.49 1.53
C GLU A 435 -30.89 1.16 1.24
N GLY A 436 -29.68 1.24 0.69
CA GLY A 436 -28.82 0.08 0.51
C GLY A 436 -28.84 -0.55 -0.87
N LEU A 437 -29.62 0.02 -1.78
CA LEU A 437 -29.68 -0.45 -3.15
C LEU A 437 -28.39 -0.09 -3.91
N THR A 438 -27.96 -1.00 -4.77
CA THR A 438 -26.94 -0.73 -5.79
C THR A 438 -27.45 0.25 -6.83
N GLU A 439 -26.56 0.85 -7.62
CA GLU A 439 -26.94 1.83 -8.65
C GLU A 439 -28.05 1.34 -9.60
N ASP A 440 -27.93 0.10 -10.10
CA ASP A 440 -28.93 -0.50 -10.98
C ASP A 440 -30.28 -0.73 -10.27
N GLN A 441 -30.23 -1.12 -9.00
CA GLN A 441 -31.44 -1.34 -8.19
C GLN A 441 -32.15 -0.01 -7.85
N VAL A 442 -31.39 1.06 -7.58
CA VAL A 442 -31.96 2.40 -7.34
C VAL A 442 -32.71 2.88 -8.57
N ALA A 443 -32.13 2.73 -9.77
CA ALA A 443 -32.78 3.12 -11.02
C ALA A 443 -34.12 2.37 -11.24
N ALA A 444 -34.12 1.05 -11.04
CA ALA A 444 -35.34 0.25 -11.16
C ALA A 444 -36.40 0.64 -10.10
N LYS A 445 -35.97 0.91 -8.86
CA LYS A 445 -36.87 1.32 -7.78
C LYS A 445 -37.44 2.71 -8.00
N LYS A 446 -36.65 3.63 -8.56
CA LYS A 446 -37.10 4.96 -8.97
C LYS A 446 -38.26 4.88 -9.95
N ASP A 447 -38.10 4.09 -11.02
CA ASP A 447 -39.16 3.87 -12.02
C ASP A 447 -40.44 3.25 -11.43
N GLU A 448 -40.28 2.37 -10.43
CA GLU A 448 -41.41 1.78 -9.70
C GLU A 448 -42.15 2.85 -8.87
N LEU A 449 -41.41 3.69 -8.15
CA LEU A 449 -41.96 4.75 -7.31
C LEU A 449 -42.62 5.85 -8.15
N ASP A 450 -42.06 6.21 -9.30
CA ASP A 450 -42.68 7.19 -10.21
C ASP A 450 -44.06 6.70 -10.67
N LYS A 451 -44.16 5.43 -11.09
CA LYS A 451 -45.44 4.81 -11.48
C LYS A 451 -46.41 4.68 -10.31
N LEU A 452 -45.90 4.37 -9.12
CA LEU A 452 -46.70 4.33 -7.90
C LEU A 452 -47.28 5.71 -7.60
N ASN A 453 -46.46 6.76 -7.64
CA ASN A 453 -46.86 8.15 -7.37
C ASN A 453 -47.97 8.63 -8.32
N GLU A 454 -47.81 8.35 -9.61
CA GLU A 454 -48.84 8.68 -10.62
C GLU A 454 -50.18 8.04 -10.28
N LYS A 455 -50.19 6.74 -9.96
CA LYS A 455 -51.41 6.05 -9.55
C LYS A 455 -51.97 6.55 -8.22
N LEU A 456 -51.13 6.77 -7.20
CA LEU A 456 -51.58 7.30 -5.91
C LEU A 456 -52.34 8.62 -6.10
N LYS A 457 -51.80 9.53 -6.92
CA LYS A 457 -52.45 10.81 -7.27
C LYS A 457 -53.75 10.62 -8.04
N GLU A 458 -53.83 9.63 -8.93
CA GLU A 458 -55.08 9.28 -9.62
C GLU A 458 -56.18 8.87 -8.62
N TYR A 459 -55.89 7.93 -7.72
CA TYR A 459 -56.85 7.47 -6.71
C TYR A 459 -57.17 8.55 -5.68
N LYS A 460 -56.19 9.40 -5.33
CA LYS A 460 -56.43 10.59 -4.50
C LYS A 460 -57.57 11.43 -5.05
N ASN A 461 -57.46 11.80 -6.33
CA ASN A 461 -58.47 12.61 -7.00
C ASN A 461 -59.82 11.89 -7.08
N GLN A 462 -59.83 10.57 -7.32
CA GLN A 462 -61.07 9.79 -7.35
C GLN A 462 -61.79 9.77 -5.99
N ILE A 463 -61.06 9.54 -4.89
CA ILE A 463 -61.62 9.50 -3.54
C ILE A 463 -62.14 10.88 -3.14
N GLU A 464 -61.34 11.93 -3.34
CA GLU A 464 -61.71 13.29 -2.96
C GLU A 464 -62.92 13.81 -3.76
N ALA A 465 -63.13 13.31 -4.99
CA ALA A 465 -64.27 13.64 -5.83
C ALA A 465 -65.59 12.97 -5.45
N LEU A 466 -65.61 11.96 -4.57
CA LEU A 466 -66.84 11.23 -4.21
C LEU A 466 -67.93 12.15 -3.63
N THR A 467 -69.18 11.90 -4.01
CA THR A 467 -70.34 12.73 -3.64
C THR A 467 -71.42 11.95 -2.87
N GLU A 468 -72.38 12.67 -2.27
CA GLU A 468 -73.55 12.09 -1.55
C GLU A 468 -74.45 11.21 -2.43
N ASN A 469 -74.38 11.38 -3.76
CA ASN A 469 -75.13 10.55 -4.71
C ASN A 469 -74.42 9.24 -5.04
N GLU A 470 -73.11 9.15 -4.79
CA GLU A 470 -72.30 7.99 -5.14
C GLU A 470 -72.07 7.05 -3.97
N VAL A 471 -71.93 7.58 -2.74
CA VAL A 471 -71.61 6.79 -1.54
C VAL A 471 -72.46 7.22 -0.35
N ASN A 472 -72.65 6.30 0.61
CA ASN A 472 -73.26 6.63 1.91
C ASN A 472 -72.25 7.42 2.77
N ASN A 473 -72.71 8.44 3.49
CA ASN A 473 -71.88 9.31 4.35
C ASN A 473 -70.50 9.65 3.73
N PRO A 474 -70.42 10.52 2.71
CA PRO A 474 -69.18 10.75 1.96
C PRO A 474 -68.00 11.20 2.80
N ALA A 475 -68.23 11.90 3.91
CA ALA A 475 -67.14 12.33 4.78
C ALA A 475 -66.43 11.13 5.43
N GLU A 476 -67.19 10.19 5.97
CA GLU A 476 -66.66 8.96 6.59
C GLU A 476 -66.08 8.01 5.53
N THR A 477 -66.82 7.77 4.45
CA THR A 477 -66.35 6.90 3.36
C THR A 477 -65.04 7.39 2.73
N LYS A 478 -64.86 8.71 2.56
CA LYS A 478 -63.58 9.25 2.05
C LYS A 478 -62.42 8.98 3.00
N VAL A 479 -62.65 9.08 4.31
CA VAL A 479 -61.62 8.79 5.30
C VAL A 479 -61.24 7.31 5.26
N ASP A 480 -62.22 6.40 5.19
CA ASP A 480 -61.95 4.96 5.15
C ASP A 480 -61.21 4.55 3.88
N LEU A 481 -61.63 5.05 2.72
CA LEU A 481 -60.91 4.81 1.45
C LEU A 481 -59.53 5.47 1.43
N ALA A 482 -59.35 6.64 2.06
CA ALA A 482 -58.06 7.29 2.20
C ALA A 482 -57.10 6.48 3.10
N LYS A 483 -57.62 5.82 4.16
CA LYS A 483 -56.83 4.87 4.97
C LYS A 483 -56.36 3.68 4.14
N GLU A 484 -57.22 3.13 3.27
CA GLU A 484 -56.83 2.03 2.37
C GLU A 484 -55.78 2.48 1.34
N LEU A 485 -55.97 3.65 0.72
CA LEU A 485 -54.97 4.24 -0.18
C LEU A 485 -53.63 4.48 0.54
N ALA A 486 -53.65 4.97 1.78
CA ALA A 486 -52.46 5.22 2.59
C ALA A 486 -51.64 3.95 2.92
N LYS A 487 -52.26 2.76 2.88
CA LYS A 487 -51.59 1.46 3.08
C LYS A 487 -50.88 0.96 1.81
N ILE A 488 -51.15 1.54 0.64
CA ILE A 488 -50.59 1.08 -0.63
C ILE A 488 -49.11 1.48 -0.71
N SER A 489 -48.24 0.47 -0.74
CA SER A 489 -46.80 0.61 -0.90
C SER A 489 -46.31 0.07 -2.24
N ASN A 490 -47.16 -0.62 -3.01
CA ASN A 490 -46.82 -1.09 -4.35
C ASN A 490 -48.05 -1.11 -5.28
N LYS A 491 -47.79 -1.14 -6.59
CA LYS A 491 -48.83 -1.03 -7.62
C LYS A 491 -49.80 -2.22 -7.69
N ASP A 492 -49.45 -3.37 -7.13
CA ASP A 492 -50.24 -4.60 -7.24
C ASP A 492 -51.37 -4.63 -6.20
N GLN A 493 -51.39 -3.68 -5.27
CA GLN A 493 -52.43 -3.51 -4.25
C GLN A 493 -53.62 -2.67 -4.73
N PHE A 494 -53.49 -1.87 -5.80
CA PHE A 494 -54.57 -1.03 -6.32
C PHE A 494 -55.87 -1.78 -6.69
N PRO A 495 -55.84 -3.02 -7.23
CA PRO A 495 -57.07 -3.78 -7.49
C PRO A 495 -57.94 -4.03 -6.25
N ASN A 496 -57.34 -4.07 -5.05
CA ASN A 496 -58.11 -4.18 -3.81
C ASN A 496 -58.83 -2.87 -3.50
N LEU A 497 -58.16 -1.72 -3.71
CA LEU A 497 -58.79 -0.41 -3.54
C LEU A 497 -59.90 -0.17 -4.57
N ASP A 498 -59.74 -0.63 -5.81
CA ASP A 498 -60.81 -0.62 -6.82
C ASP A 498 -62.06 -1.35 -6.32
N LEU A 499 -61.87 -2.53 -5.74
CA LEU A 499 -62.97 -3.33 -5.19
C LEU A 499 -63.67 -2.59 -4.04
N GLU A 500 -62.92 -1.97 -3.12
CA GLU A 500 -63.49 -1.23 -1.99
C GLU A 500 -64.25 0.03 -2.43
N ILE A 501 -63.72 0.78 -3.42
CA ILE A 501 -64.44 1.91 -4.03
C ILE A 501 -65.75 1.42 -4.66
N ALA A 502 -65.72 0.30 -5.38
CA ALA A 502 -66.91 -0.26 -6.02
C ALA A 502 -67.95 -0.76 -5.00
N LYS A 503 -67.52 -1.38 -3.90
CA LYS A 503 -68.40 -1.77 -2.78
C LYS A 503 -69.08 -0.56 -2.16
N ALA A 504 -68.33 0.50 -1.86
CA ALA A 504 -68.88 1.73 -1.27
C ALA A 504 -69.98 2.34 -2.17
N LYS A 505 -69.76 2.34 -3.48
CA LYS A 505 -70.77 2.79 -4.46
C LYS A 505 -71.99 1.88 -4.51
N LEU A 506 -71.80 0.56 -4.49
CA LEU A 506 -72.91 -0.39 -4.52
C LEU A 506 -73.75 -0.36 -3.23
N LYS A 507 -73.13 -0.15 -2.07
CA LYS A 507 -73.85 0.03 -0.79
C LYS A 507 -74.80 1.23 -0.85
N LYS A 508 -74.42 2.31 -1.54
CA LYS A 508 -75.31 3.45 -1.77
C LYS A 508 -76.52 3.07 -2.62
N VAL A 509 -76.29 2.37 -3.73
CA VAL A 509 -77.38 1.87 -4.60
C VAL A 509 -78.32 0.93 -3.82
N ALA A 510 -77.79 0.05 -2.97
CA ALA A 510 -78.59 -0.82 -2.11
C ALA A 510 -79.44 -0.03 -1.10
N SER A 511 -78.87 1.00 -0.46
CA SER A 511 -79.60 1.88 0.48
C SER A 511 -80.75 2.64 -0.17
N ASP A 512 -80.64 2.94 -1.47
CA ASP A 512 -81.65 3.69 -2.22
C ASP A 512 -82.81 2.81 -2.74
N LEU A 513 -82.72 1.48 -2.59
CA LEU A 513 -83.79 0.55 -2.96
C LEU A 513 -85.09 0.91 -2.24
N ASP A 514 -86.21 0.84 -2.97
CA ASP A 514 -87.50 1.34 -2.50
C ASP A 514 -88.22 0.36 -1.56
N TYR A 515 -87.54 -0.20 -0.56
CA TYR A 515 -88.17 -1.00 0.49
C TYR A 515 -89.04 -0.12 1.42
N PRO A 516 -90.14 -0.65 2.00
CA PRO A 516 -91.00 0.09 2.94
C PRO A 516 -90.25 0.74 4.11
N GLY A 517 -89.33 0.03 4.75
CA GLY A 517 -88.56 0.46 5.91
C GLY A 517 -87.21 1.11 5.58
N LYS A 518 -86.99 1.59 4.34
CA LYS A 518 -85.69 2.16 3.94
C LYS A 518 -85.32 3.42 4.77
N PRO A 519 -84.02 3.68 5.00
CA PRO A 519 -82.87 2.86 4.59
C PRO A 519 -82.56 1.69 5.55
N ASN A 520 -83.25 1.60 6.70
CA ASN A 520 -82.88 0.74 7.82
C ASN A 520 -83.78 -0.50 7.97
N ASN A 521 -83.89 -1.32 6.92
CA ASN A 521 -84.59 -2.61 6.95
C ASN A 521 -83.62 -3.80 6.88
N ALA A 522 -84.12 -5.00 7.16
CA ALA A 522 -83.31 -6.22 7.22
C ALA A 522 -82.69 -6.57 5.86
N ALA A 523 -83.44 -6.47 4.76
CA ALA A 523 -82.96 -6.73 3.41
C ALA A 523 -81.82 -5.80 2.99
N ILE A 524 -81.93 -4.48 3.26
CA ILE A 524 -80.84 -3.53 2.98
C ILE A 524 -79.61 -3.85 3.83
N LYS A 525 -79.78 -4.16 5.12
CA LYS A 525 -78.66 -4.56 5.99
C LYS A 525 -77.97 -5.84 5.51
N GLU A 526 -78.75 -6.84 5.11
CA GLU A 526 -78.23 -8.11 4.61
C GLU A 526 -77.49 -7.90 3.28
N LEU A 527 -78.04 -7.10 2.35
CA LEU A 527 -77.36 -6.72 1.12
C LEU A 527 -76.05 -5.97 1.40
N GLN A 528 -76.05 -5.03 2.35
CA GLN A 528 -74.83 -4.33 2.75
C GLN A 528 -73.79 -5.29 3.33
N ALA A 529 -74.19 -6.26 4.15
CA ALA A 529 -73.31 -7.30 4.68
C ALA A 529 -72.79 -8.24 3.58
N GLN A 530 -73.62 -8.62 2.61
CA GLN A 530 -73.21 -9.40 1.44
C GLN A 530 -72.19 -8.64 0.59
N ILE A 531 -72.41 -7.35 0.32
CA ILE A 531 -71.46 -6.48 -0.40
C ILE A 531 -70.12 -6.43 0.35
N GLU A 532 -70.16 -6.26 1.68
CA GLU A 532 -68.96 -6.19 2.51
C GLU A 532 -68.15 -7.49 2.46
N ALA A 533 -68.84 -8.63 2.55
CA ALA A 533 -68.23 -9.96 2.51
C ALA A 533 -67.64 -10.36 1.14
N VAL A 534 -67.86 -9.55 0.09
CA VAL A 534 -67.28 -9.84 -1.22
C VAL A 534 -65.75 -9.68 -1.20
N THR A 535 -65.04 -10.71 -1.64
CA THR A 535 -63.57 -10.70 -1.74
C THR A 535 -63.05 -10.62 -3.18
N THR A 536 -63.94 -10.60 -4.18
CA THR A 536 -63.56 -10.67 -5.60
C THR A 536 -64.49 -9.82 -6.47
N GLN A 537 -63.94 -9.21 -7.53
CA GLN A 537 -64.71 -8.38 -8.47
C GLN A 537 -65.85 -9.14 -9.18
N GLU A 538 -65.67 -10.44 -9.46
CA GLU A 538 -66.70 -11.26 -10.12
C GLU A 538 -67.98 -11.37 -9.28
N LYS A 539 -67.83 -11.76 -8.00
CA LYS A 539 -68.95 -11.79 -7.03
C LYS A 539 -69.60 -10.42 -6.84
N LEU A 540 -68.81 -9.34 -6.84
CA LEU A 540 -69.35 -7.99 -6.73
C LEU A 540 -70.22 -7.64 -7.95
N THR A 541 -69.81 -8.06 -9.15
CA THR A 541 -70.54 -7.83 -10.40
C THR A 541 -71.87 -8.59 -10.44
N GLU A 542 -71.90 -9.81 -9.91
CA GLU A 542 -73.14 -10.59 -9.76
C GLU A 542 -74.13 -9.89 -8.83
N LEU A 543 -73.63 -9.42 -7.68
CA LEU A 543 -74.43 -8.71 -6.68
C LEU A 543 -74.89 -7.33 -7.20
N ASP A 544 -74.03 -6.62 -7.92
CA ASP A 544 -74.34 -5.34 -8.60
C ASP A 544 -75.52 -5.50 -9.56
N ASN A 545 -75.51 -6.55 -10.39
CA ASN A 545 -76.59 -6.85 -11.32
C ASN A 545 -77.90 -7.20 -10.59
N ARG A 546 -77.83 -7.98 -9.50
CA ARG A 546 -79.01 -8.30 -8.69
C ARG A 546 -79.64 -7.04 -8.07
N ILE A 547 -78.82 -6.19 -7.46
CA ILE A 547 -79.26 -4.96 -6.79
C ILE A 547 -79.82 -3.95 -7.80
N LYS A 548 -79.16 -3.74 -8.95
CA LYS A 548 -79.58 -2.72 -9.92
C LYS A 548 -80.74 -3.17 -10.81
N ASN A 549 -80.77 -4.44 -11.21
CA ASN A 549 -81.66 -4.88 -12.30
C ASN A 549 -82.76 -5.86 -11.86
N VAL A 550 -82.56 -6.63 -10.77
CA VAL A 550 -83.51 -7.66 -10.32
C VAL A 550 -84.40 -7.15 -9.19
N LEU A 551 -83.79 -6.70 -8.08
CA LEU A 551 -84.52 -6.32 -6.87
C LEU A 551 -85.54 -5.19 -7.05
N PRO A 552 -85.25 -4.09 -7.78
CA PRO A 552 -86.21 -2.98 -7.91
C PRO A 552 -87.56 -3.43 -8.49
N ASN A 553 -87.54 -4.35 -9.46
CA ASN A 553 -88.74 -4.88 -10.09
C ASN A 553 -89.53 -5.77 -9.11
N LYS A 554 -88.85 -6.65 -8.37
CA LYS A 554 -89.49 -7.53 -7.38
C LYS A 554 -90.11 -6.75 -6.23
N ILE A 555 -89.43 -5.71 -5.74
CA ILE A 555 -89.92 -4.81 -4.69
C ILE A 555 -91.19 -4.08 -5.15
N ALA A 556 -91.17 -3.52 -6.36
CA ALA A 556 -92.32 -2.82 -6.93
C ALA A 556 -93.54 -3.75 -7.09
N GLU A 557 -93.33 -4.97 -7.58
CA GLU A 557 -94.38 -5.98 -7.72
C GLU A 557 -94.98 -6.38 -6.36
N ALA A 558 -94.13 -6.61 -5.35
CA ALA A 558 -94.55 -6.92 -3.99
C ALA A 558 -95.40 -5.80 -3.39
N LYS A 559 -94.94 -4.54 -3.46
CA LYS A 559 -95.70 -3.37 -2.98
C LYS A 559 -97.09 -3.28 -3.60
N ALA A 560 -97.19 -3.49 -4.91
CA ALA A 560 -98.47 -3.44 -5.62
C ALA A 560 -99.44 -4.52 -5.09
N LYS A 561 -98.97 -5.77 -4.95
CA LYS A 561 -99.80 -6.88 -4.47
C LYS A 561 -100.18 -6.76 -2.99
N ILE A 562 -99.30 -6.21 -2.14
CA ILE A 562 -99.59 -5.95 -0.72
C ILE A 562 -100.73 -4.92 -0.57
N ALA A 563 -100.76 -3.89 -1.43
CA ALA A 563 -101.79 -2.86 -1.38
C ALA A 563 -103.21 -3.42 -1.56
N GLU A 564 -103.37 -4.53 -2.29
CA GLU A 564 -104.63 -5.21 -2.58
C GLU A 564 -105.19 -6.03 -1.41
N VAL A 565 -104.41 -6.27 -0.35
CA VAL A 565 -104.85 -7.02 0.84
C VAL A 565 -105.81 -6.17 1.68
N ARG A 566 -106.77 -6.79 2.39
CA ARG A 566 -107.75 -6.09 3.23
C ARG A 566 -107.33 -6.17 4.70
N ASP A 567 -107.13 -5.03 5.36
CA ASP A 567 -106.94 -4.98 6.82
C ASP A 567 -108.32 -4.97 7.53
N SER A 568 -108.38 -5.45 8.78
CA SER A 568 -109.55 -5.33 9.67
C SER A 568 -109.25 -4.36 10.84
N GLU A 569 -110.26 -4.01 11.64
CA GLU A 569 -110.06 -3.17 12.86
C GLU A 569 -109.17 -3.82 13.94
N THR A 570 -108.81 -5.10 13.80
CA THR A 570 -108.07 -5.90 14.79
C THR A 570 -106.81 -6.59 14.26
N THR A 571 -106.46 -6.46 12.97
CA THR A 571 -105.32 -7.20 12.37
C THR A 571 -104.37 -6.28 11.58
N THR A 572 -103.06 -6.55 11.68
CA THR A 572 -101.96 -5.77 11.07
C THR A 572 -101.39 -6.45 9.81
N ARG A 573 -102.24 -7.08 8.99
CA ARG A 573 -101.84 -7.98 7.88
C ARG A 573 -100.95 -7.28 6.84
N LYS A 574 -101.27 -6.05 6.44
CA LYS A 574 -100.38 -5.27 5.54
C LYS A 574 -99.04 -4.93 6.18
N GLN A 575 -99.03 -4.69 7.48
CA GLN A 575 -97.82 -4.37 8.23
C GLN A 575 -96.90 -5.59 8.29
N ASP A 576 -97.46 -6.79 8.49
CA ASP A 576 -96.71 -8.05 8.42
C ASP A 576 -96.16 -8.32 7.02
N LEU A 577 -96.95 -8.11 5.96
CA LEU A 577 -96.47 -8.30 4.59
C LEU A 577 -95.41 -7.25 4.18
N ASN A 578 -95.53 -6.00 4.62
CA ASN A 578 -94.50 -4.98 4.42
C ASN A 578 -93.20 -5.34 5.17
N ARG A 579 -93.31 -5.95 6.36
CA ARG A 579 -92.16 -6.47 7.11
C ARG A 579 -91.50 -7.66 6.40
N GLN A 580 -92.29 -8.60 5.87
CA GLN A 580 -91.76 -9.70 5.04
C GLN A 580 -91.11 -9.18 3.76
N LEU A 581 -91.59 -8.07 3.18
CA LEU A 581 -90.90 -7.38 2.09
C LEU A 581 -89.58 -6.77 2.56
N ASP A 582 -89.57 -6.09 3.71
CA ASP A 582 -88.36 -5.56 4.35
C ASP A 582 -87.33 -6.66 4.76
N GLU A 583 -87.69 -7.94 4.69
CA GLU A 583 -86.84 -9.11 4.93
C GLU A 583 -86.42 -9.82 3.64
N ALA A 584 -87.03 -9.53 2.48
CA ALA A 584 -86.83 -10.31 1.26
C ALA A 584 -85.75 -9.70 0.35
N ASP A 585 -84.62 -10.38 0.22
CA ASP A 585 -83.56 -10.05 -0.74
C ASP A 585 -83.23 -11.23 -1.68
N THR A 586 -83.70 -12.44 -1.39
CA THR A 586 -83.55 -13.66 -2.22
C THR A 586 -84.79 -14.01 -3.04
N ASP A 587 -84.63 -14.85 -4.07
CA ASP A 587 -85.73 -15.25 -4.95
C ASP A 587 -86.77 -16.11 -4.22
N GLU A 588 -86.29 -16.96 -3.31
CA GLU A 588 -87.06 -17.82 -2.44
C GLU A 588 -87.91 -17.00 -1.45
N GLU A 589 -87.35 -15.92 -0.90
CA GLU A 589 -88.07 -15.02 0.01
C GLU A 589 -89.16 -14.23 -0.70
N PHE A 590 -88.88 -13.69 -1.89
CA PHE A 590 -89.92 -13.05 -2.70
C PHE A 590 -91.03 -14.03 -3.07
N ALA A 591 -90.70 -15.27 -3.43
CA ALA A 591 -91.70 -16.30 -3.72
C ALA A 591 -92.56 -16.65 -2.49
N ALA A 592 -91.95 -16.74 -1.31
CA ALA A 592 -92.66 -16.94 -0.05
C ALA A 592 -93.58 -15.75 0.27
N LEU A 593 -93.10 -14.53 0.12
CA LEU A 593 -93.88 -13.30 0.30
C LEU A 593 -95.11 -13.29 -0.62
N PHE A 594 -94.94 -13.54 -1.92
CA PHE A 594 -96.06 -13.58 -2.87
C PHE A 594 -97.10 -14.64 -2.50
N LYS A 595 -96.67 -15.81 -2.03
CA LYS A 595 -97.57 -16.87 -1.55
C LYS A 595 -98.34 -16.43 -0.30
N ASN A 596 -97.70 -15.71 0.61
CA ASN A 596 -98.34 -15.19 1.83
C ASN A 596 -99.33 -14.07 1.52
N ILE A 597 -99.01 -13.16 0.59
CA ILE A 597 -99.92 -12.11 0.11
C ILE A 597 -101.24 -12.72 -0.39
N GLU A 598 -101.17 -13.74 -1.26
CA GLU A 598 -102.37 -14.38 -1.80
C GLU A 598 -103.20 -15.12 -0.75
N LYS A 599 -102.55 -15.70 0.27
CA LYS A 599 -103.25 -16.35 1.38
C LYS A 599 -103.94 -15.36 2.31
N TYR A 600 -103.31 -14.23 2.63
CA TYR A 600 -103.86 -13.21 3.53
C TYR A 600 -105.13 -12.55 2.97
N LYS A 601 -105.32 -12.60 1.64
CA LYS A 601 -106.56 -12.20 0.95
C LYS A 601 -107.77 -13.10 1.28
N ALA A 602 -107.56 -14.33 1.76
CA ALA A 602 -108.60 -15.37 1.81
C ALA A 602 -108.97 -15.91 3.23
N GLN A 603 -108.25 -15.56 4.30
CA GLN A 603 -108.31 -16.27 5.59
C GLN A 603 -108.92 -15.50 6.78
N GLY A 604 -109.47 -16.25 7.74
CA GLY A 604 -109.95 -15.79 9.05
C GLY A 604 -108.93 -15.94 10.19
N ASP A 605 -109.22 -15.37 11.37
CA ASP A 605 -108.20 -15.10 12.42
C ASP A 605 -107.57 -16.35 13.09
N ALA A 606 -108.27 -17.50 13.14
CA ALA A 606 -107.70 -18.74 13.69
C ALA A 606 -106.72 -19.44 12.72
N GLU A 607 -106.96 -19.35 11.41
CA GLU A 607 -106.02 -19.82 10.38
C GLU A 607 -104.78 -18.92 10.31
N TYR A 608 -104.94 -17.62 10.60
CA TYR A 608 -103.85 -16.66 10.68
C TYR A 608 -102.86 -17.01 11.81
N SER A 609 -103.31 -17.36 13.01
CA SER A 609 -102.45 -17.78 14.13
C SER A 609 -101.58 -19.02 13.83
N GLY A 610 -102.19 -20.08 13.29
CA GLY A 610 -101.45 -21.29 12.92
C GLY A 610 -100.42 -21.01 11.81
N LYS A 611 -100.75 -20.11 10.88
CA LYS A 611 -99.84 -19.72 9.81
C LYS A 611 -98.74 -18.78 10.30
N LEU A 612 -99.03 -17.90 11.26
CA LEU A 612 -98.07 -17.04 11.93
C LEU A 612 -96.98 -17.88 12.62
N LYS A 613 -97.34 -18.98 13.31
CA LYS A 613 -96.35 -19.92 13.85
C LYS A 613 -95.45 -20.53 12.78
N GLU A 614 -96.02 -21.00 11.67
CA GLU A 614 -95.25 -21.58 10.56
C GLU A 614 -94.28 -20.55 9.97
N CYS A 615 -94.74 -19.31 9.79
CA CYS A 615 -93.93 -18.20 9.30
C CYS A 615 -92.81 -17.83 10.29
N LEU A 616 -93.10 -17.80 11.59
CA LEU A 616 -92.11 -17.53 12.63
C LEU A 616 -91.03 -18.61 12.71
N LYS A 617 -91.38 -19.89 12.50
CA LYS A 617 -90.40 -20.98 12.39
C LYS A 617 -89.51 -20.82 11.17
N GLU A 618 -90.09 -20.47 10.02
CA GLU A 618 -89.31 -20.18 8.80
C GLU A 618 -88.32 -19.02 9.05
N GLN A 619 -88.75 -17.96 9.75
CA GLN A 619 -87.88 -16.84 10.13
C GLN A 619 -86.79 -17.25 11.13
N ALA A 620 -87.14 -18.03 12.15
CA ALA A 620 -86.18 -18.58 13.12
C ALA A 620 -85.11 -19.43 12.43
N ALA A 621 -85.50 -20.26 11.46
CA ALA A 621 -84.59 -21.09 10.68
C ALA A 621 -83.63 -20.25 9.81
N ARG A 622 -84.09 -19.08 9.33
CA ARG A 622 -83.28 -18.13 8.54
C ARG A 622 -82.31 -17.28 9.38
N LEU A 623 -82.40 -17.29 10.71
CA LEU A 623 -81.47 -16.54 11.54
C LEU A 623 -80.01 -16.94 11.22
N PRO A 624 -79.10 -15.96 11.04
CA PRO A 624 -77.83 -16.20 10.36
C PRO A 624 -76.74 -16.75 11.28
N TYR A 625 -77.05 -17.69 12.18
CA TYR A 625 -76.06 -18.32 13.07
C TYR A 625 -74.89 -18.98 12.28
N PRO A 626 -73.68 -19.04 12.86
CA PRO A 626 -72.51 -19.66 12.22
C PRO A 626 -72.74 -21.09 11.70
N ASP A 627 -73.46 -21.92 12.47
CA ASP A 627 -73.90 -23.25 12.05
C ASP A 627 -75.35 -23.21 11.54
N SER A 628 -75.56 -23.78 10.36
CA SER A 628 -76.88 -24.05 9.77
C SER A 628 -77.85 -24.75 10.73
N ASN A 629 -77.37 -25.65 11.58
CA ASN A 629 -78.13 -26.44 12.56
C ASN A 629 -77.89 -25.98 14.01
N ALA A 630 -77.57 -24.69 14.22
CA ALA A 630 -77.34 -24.12 15.53
C ALA A 630 -78.43 -24.54 16.56
N ALA A 631 -78.00 -24.95 17.76
CA ALA A 631 -78.90 -25.36 18.84
C ALA A 631 -79.89 -24.25 19.21
N ALA A 632 -79.47 -22.99 19.06
CA ALA A 632 -80.31 -21.81 19.24
C ALA A 632 -81.55 -21.79 18.34
N LYS A 633 -81.41 -22.17 17.05
CA LYS A 633 -82.55 -22.25 16.11
C LYS A 633 -83.58 -23.28 16.56
N THR A 634 -83.10 -24.46 16.95
CA THR A 634 -83.95 -25.56 17.44
C THR A 634 -84.69 -25.17 18.73
N ALA A 635 -84.05 -24.41 19.61
CA ALA A 635 -84.69 -23.89 20.83
C ALA A 635 -85.77 -22.85 20.52
N LEU A 636 -85.52 -21.95 19.57
CA LEU A 636 -86.48 -20.92 19.15
C LEU A 636 -87.70 -21.52 18.44
N GLU A 637 -87.50 -22.48 17.54
CA GLU A 637 -88.57 -23.23 16.87
C GLU A 637 -89.51 -23.92 17.87
N ARG A 638 -88.95 -24.52 18.94
CA ARG A 638 -89.73 -25.16 20.00
C ARG A 638 -90.59 -24.15 20.76
N ARG A 639 -90.01 -22.99 21.11
CA ARG A 639 -90.74 -21.89 21.78
C ARG A 639 -91.91 -21.38 20.94
N ILE A 640 -91.71 -21.23 19.63
CA ILE A 640 -92.77 -20.80 18.70
C ILE A 640 -93.89 -21.85 18.61
N GLU A 641 -93.54 -23.13 18.62
CA GLU A 641 -94.54 -24.22 18.58
C GLU A 641 -95.43 -24.23 19.82
N GLU A 642 -94.83 -24.04 21.01
CA GLU A 642 -95.50 -24.10 22.30
C GLU A 642 -96.37 -22.87 22.64
N GLU A 643 -96.12 -21.71 22.01
CA GLU A 643 -96.83 -20.44 22.28
C GLU A 643 -98.23 -20.43 21.67
N ASN A 644 -99.29 -20.10 22.42
CA ASN A 644 -100.67 -20.12 21.92
C ASN A 644 -101.36 -18.75 21.94
N ASP A 645 -100.71 -17.72 22.51
CA ASP A 645 -101.20 -16.35 22.49
C ASP A 645 -100.77 -15.64 21.20
N ILE A 646 -101.75 -15.17 20.41
CA ILE A 646 -101.52 -14.43 19.17
C ILE A 646 -100.71 -13.15 19.45
N ALA A 647 -100.94 -12.47 20.58
CA ALA A 647 -100.21 -11.25 20.91
C ALA A 647 -98.71 -11.52 21.20
N GLU A 648 -98.38 -12.64 21.84
CA GLU A 648 -96.98 -13.04 22.07
C GLU A 648 -96.33 -13.60 20.80
N LEU A 649 -97.07 -14.27 19.91
CA LEU A 649 -96.59 -14.62 18.57
C LEU A 649 -96.29 -13.37 17.73
N GLU A 650 -97.16 -12.36 17.78
CA GLU A 650 -96.94 -11.06 17.13
C GLU A 650 -95.75 -10.31 17.73
N LYS A 651 -95.50 -10.44 19.04
CA LYS A 651 -94.32 -9.86 19.69
C LYS A 651 -93.03 -10.60 19.30
N LEU A 652 -93.06 -11.93 19.20
CA LEU A 652 -91.95 -12.72 18.66
C LEU A 652 -91.61 -12.27 17.23
N GLN A 653 -92.64 -12.06 16.41
CA GLN A 653 -92.54 -11.65 15.01
C GLN A 653 -92.01 -10.22 14.82
N ASN A 654 -92.53 -9.28 15.61
CA ASN A 654 -92.31 -7.86 15.38
C ASN A 654 -91.20 -7.26 16.25
N GLN A 655 -90.80 -7.94 17.33
CA GLN A 655 -89.80 -7.44 18.28
C GLN A 655 -88.67 -8.43 18.51
N THR A 656 -88.96 -9.66 18.96
CA THR A 656 -87.90 -10.57 19.44
C THR A 656 -87.01 -11.11 18.33
N ILE A 657 -87.57 -11.76 17.30
CA ILE A 657 -86.79 -12.32 16.19
C ILE A 657 -86.04 -11.23 15.41
N PRO A 658 -86.64 -10.07 15.07
CA PRO A 658 -85.91 -8.97 14.46
C PRO A 658 -84.78 -8.43 15.33
N SER A 659 -84.98 -8.31 16.64
CA SER A 659 -83.92 -7.90 17.57
C SER A 659 -82.78 -8.93 17.62
N MET A 660 -83.10 -10.22 17.62
CA MET A 660 -82.11 -11.29 17.59
C MET A 660 -81.34 -11.29 16.27
N LEU A 661 -82.01 -11.15 15.12
CA LEU A 661 -81.37 -11.05 13.80
C LEU A 661 -80.32 -9.93 13.78
N ASN A 662 -80.72 -8.72 14.18
CA ASN A 662 -79.80 -7.58 14.25
C ASN A 662 -78.61 -7.91 15.16
N LYS A 663 -78.86 -8.45 16.36
CA LYS A 663 -77.80 -8.76 17.31
C LYS A 663 -76.87 -9.88 16.86
N ILE A 664 -77.38 -10.93 16.20
CA ILE A 664 -76.56 -12.02 15.64
C ILE A 664 -75.64 -11.47 14.53
N ASN A 665 -76.16 -10.62 13.65
CA ASN A 665 -75.36 -10.00 12.60
C ASN A 665 -74.26 -9.10 13.18
N GLU A 666 -74.59 -8.26 14.16
CA GLU A 666 -73.60 -7.47 14.91
C GLU A 666 -72.52 -8.36 15.54
N LEU A 667 -72.92 -9.44 16.23
CA LEU A 667 -71.97 -10.35 16.89
C LEU A 667 -71.08 -11.08 15.87
N LYS A 668 -71.61 -11.53 14.74
CA LYS A 668 -70.81 -12.20 13.69
C LYS A 668 -69.75 -11.27 13.13
N GLU A 669 -70.11 -10.03 12.90
CA GLU A 669 -69.18 -9.02 12.41
C GLU A 669 -68.04 -8.79 13.41
N GLU A 670 -68.36 -8.67 14.71
CA GLU A 670 -67.36 -8.48 15.76
C GLU A 670 -66.49 -9.73 16.01
N ILE A 671 -67.08 -10.92 15.92
CA ILE A 671 -66.36 -12.20 16.06
C ILE A 671 -65.36 -12.38 14.92
N ALA A 672 -65.75 -12.06 13.68
CA ALA A 672 -64.88 -12.20 12.50
C ALA A 672 -63.58 -11.37 12.58
N LYS A 673 -63.56 -10.32 13.43
CA LYS A 673 -62.41 -9.45 13.67
C LYS A 673 -61.37 -10.03 14.65
N ARG A 674 -61.62 -11.20 15.23
CA ARG A 674 -60.80 -11.83 16.30
C ARG A 674 -59.76 -12.82 15.75
N SER A 675 -58.91 -13.35 16.63
CA SER A 675 -57.97 -14.42 16.28
C SER A 675 -58.68 -15.72 15.86
N PRO A 676 -58.06 -16.58 15.05
CA PRO A 676 -58.66 -17.85 14.61
C PRO A 676 -59.18 -18.73 15.76
N GLU A 677 -58.45 -18.75 16.89
CA GLU A 677 -58.84 -19.50 18.09
C GLU A 677 -60.10 -18.92 18.75
N ASN A 678 -60.17 -17.58 18.89
CA ASN A 678 -61.33 -16.92 19.48
C ASN A 678 -62.54 -16.92 18.53
N ILE A 679 -62.35 -16.85 17.21
CA ILE A 679 -63.42 -17.02 16.22
C ILE A 679 -64.13 -18.35 16.46
N ALA A 680 -63.38 -19.45 16.55
CA ALA A 680 -63.95 -20.77 16.76
C ALA A 680 -64.74 -20.84 18.08
N LYS A 681 -64.15 -20.36 19.18
CA LYS A 681 -64.75 -20.39 20.52
C LYS A 681 -66.01 -19.52 20.64
N LEU A 682 -66.01 -18.33 20.06
CA LEU A 682 -67.14 -17.41 20.11
C LEU A 682 -68.28 -17.84 19.18
N ASN A 683 -67.96 -18.40 18.01
CA ASN A 683 -68.97 -18.99 17.12
C ASN A 683 -69.69 -20.18 17.77
N GLU A 684 -68.98 -21.01 18.54
CA GLU A 684 -69.60 -22.08 19.32
C GLU A 684 -70.60 -21.51 20.35
N LYS A 685 -70.23 -20.44 21.08
CA LYS A 685 -71.15 -19.76 22.01
C LYS A 685 -72.36 -19.16 21.29
N LEU A 686 -72.14 -18.50 20.16
CA LEU A 686 -73.20 -17.89 19.35
C LEU A 686 -74.20 -18.95 18.86
N ASN A 687 -73.73 -20.11 18.39
CA ASN A 687 -74.60 -21.22 17.97
C ASN A 687 -75.52 -21.77 19.08
N ASN A 688 -75.22 -21.49 20.35
CA ASN A 688 -75.99 -21.93 21.51
C ASN A 688 -76.89 -20.83 22.11
N ALA A 689 -76.74 -19.56 21.70
CA ALA A 689 -77.49 -18.43 22.26
C ALA A 689 -78.86 -18.25 21.59
N SER A 690 -79.92 -18.65 22.27
CA SER A 690 -81.31 -18.72 21.80
C SER A 690 -82.21 -17.57 22.26
N THR A 691 -81.73 -16.70 23.17
CA THR A 691 -82.48 -15.55 23.67
C THR A 691 -81.72 -14.23 23.50
N PRO A 692 -82.41 -13.07 23.52
CA PRO A 692 -81.76 -11.76 23.53
C PRO A 692 -80.74 -11.59 24.66
N GLU A 693 -81.03 -12.14 25.85
CA GLU A 693 -80.12 -12.06 27.00
C GLU A 693 -78.86 -12.92 26.80
N GLU A 694 -78.99 -14.12 26.23
CA GLU A 694 -77.86 -14.99 25.90
C GLU A 694 -76.96 -14.38 24.83
N LEU A 695 -77.56 -13.71 23.82
CA LEU A 695 -76.82 -12.98 22.79
C LEU A 695 -76.08 -11.77 23.39
N ALA A 696 -76.73 -11.01 24.28
CA ALA A 696 -76.09 -9.88 24.97
C ALA A 696 -74.91 -10.32 25.85
N ALA A 697 -74.94 -11.54 26.42
CA ALA A 697 -73.82 -12.06 27.22
C ALA A 697 -72.55 -12.31 26.38
N ILE A 698 -72.66 -12.51 25.06
CA ILE A 698 -71.52 -12.72 24.17
C ILE A 698 -70.69 -11.44 24.00
N ASP A 699 -71.29 -10.25 24.12
CA ASP A 699 -70.57 -8.97 24.03
C ASP A 699 -69.43 -8.88 25.06
N ALA A 700 -69.66 -9.37 26.28
CA ALA A 700 -68.66 -9.36 27.34
C ALA A 700 -67.49 -10.33 27.04
N GLU A 701 -67.78 -11.45 26.38
CA GLU A 701 -66.78 -12.44 25.98
C GLU A 701 -65.93 -11.94 24.80
N ILE A 702 -66.56 -11.24 23.84
CA ILE A 702 -65.85 -10.54 22.76
C ILE A 702 -64.92 -9.48 23.35
N THR A 703 -65.44 -8.64 24.27
CA THR A 703 -64.64 -7.60 24.94
C THR A 703 -63.44 -8.21 25.67
N LYS A 704 -63.64 -9.35 26.33
CA LYS A 704 -62.55 -10.08 26.98
C LYS A 704 -61.52 -10.59 25.97
N ALA A 705 -61.96 -11.21 24.87
CA ALA A 705 -61.08 -11.69 23.81
C ALA A 705 -60.24 -10.55 23.20
N ILE A 706 -60.84 -9.39 22.94
CA ILE A 706 -60.14 -8.19 22.46
C ILE A 706 -59.00 -7.80 23.41
N ASN A 707 -59.29 -7.73 24.72
CA ASN A 707 -58.30 -7.33 25.72
C ASN A 707 -57.17 -8.36 25.88
N ASP A 708 -57.50 -9.66 25.88
CA ASP A 708 -56.53 -10.75 26.00
C ASP A 708 -55.60 -10.79 24.76
N GLU A 709 -56.15 -10.64 23.55
CA GLU A 709 -55.38 -10.55 22.30
C GLU A 709 -54.43 -9.35 22.30
N LYS A 710 -54.95 -8.16 22.67
CA LYS A 710 -54.16 -6.94 22.78
C LYS A 710 -53.00 -7.11 23.78
N ALA A 711 -53.28 -7.69 24.95
CA ALA A 711 -52.26 -7.92 25.98
C ALA A 711 -51.17 -8.90 25.50
N ALA A 712 -51.55 -9.96 24.78
CA ALA A 712 -50.61 -10.93 24.24
C ALA A 712 -49.66 -10.32 23.21
N ILE A 713 -50.19 -9.49 22.30
CA ILE A 713 -49.37 -8.78 21.29
C ILE A 713 -48.49 -7.72 21.96
N ALA A 714 -49.02 -6.95 22.91
CA ALA A 714 -48.25 -5.98 23.69
C ALA A 714 -47.05 -6.64 24.40
N ALA A 715 -47.23 -7.83 24.98
CA ALA A 715 -46.14 -8.58 25.61
C ALA A 715 -45.06 -9.01 24.60
N LYS A 716 -45.43 -9.38 23.37
CA LYS A 716 -44.47 -9.68 22.29
C LYS A 716 -43.69 -8.42 21.88
N ILE A 717 -44.33 -7.26 21.82
CA ILE A 717 -43.66 -5.96 21.55
C ILE A 717 -42.68 -5.61 22.69
N ASP A 718 -43.09 -5.82 23.95
CA ASP A 718 -42.23 -5.54 25.11
C ASP A 718 -40.96 -6.40 25.10
N ALA A 719 -41.01 -7.61 24.54
CA ALA A 719 -39.86 -8.51 24.41
C ALA A 719 -38.82 -8.10 23.33
N LEU A 720 -39.13 -7.14 22.46
CA LEU A 720 -38.22 -6.69 21.40
C LEU A 720 -37.01 -5.94 22.00
N ALA A 721 -35.81 -6.48 21.85
CA ALA A 721 -34.63 -6.07 22.64
C ALA A 721 -34.01 -4.73 22.22
N HIS A 722 -34.18 -4.30 20.96
CA HIS A 722 -33.45 -3.16 20.39
C HIS A 722 -34.29 -1.89 20.27
N LEU A 723 -35.61 -1.98 20.45
CA LEU A 723 -36.51 -0.84 20.54
C LEU A 723 -36.37 -0.11 21.89
N THR A 724 -36.47 1.22 21.86
CA THR A 724 -36.53 2.03 23.09
C THR A 724 -37.90 1.89 23.78
N PRO A 725 -38.01 2.23 25.07
CA PRO A 725 -39.30 2.27 25.76
C PRO A 725 -40.34 3.12 25.03
N GLU A 726 -39.94 4.28 24.52
CA GLU A 726 -40.84 5.19 23.79
C GLU A 726 -41.32 4.56 22.47
N GLN A 727 -40.45 3.85 21.75
CA GLN A 727 -40.83 3.14 20.52
C GLN A 727 -41.80 1.99 20.83
N LYS A 728 -41.58 1.25 21.92
CA LYS A 728 -42.49 0.19 22.36
C LYS A 728 -43.85 0.74 22.76
N ASP A 729 -43.87 1.83 23.53
CA ASP A 729 -45.11 2.47 23.95
C ASP A 729 -45.89 3.05 22.78
N ALA A 730 -45.19 3.65 21.80
CA ALA A 730 -45.80 4.12 20.56
C ALA A 730 -46.42 2.95 19.75
N ALA A 731 -45.72 1.81 19.64
CA ALA A 731 -46.27 0.64 18.97
C ALA A 731 -47.48 0.05 19.71
N LYS A 732 -47.44 -0.01 21.05
CA LYS A 732 -48.57 -0.49 21.86
C LYS A 732 -49.79 0.43 21.80
N ALA A 733 -49.59 1.75 21.75
CA ALA A 733 -50.67 2.72 21.58
C ALA A 733 -51.41 2.52 20.25
N LYS A 734 -50.74 2.01 19.21
CA LYS A 734 -51.36 1.68 17.93
C LYS A 734 -52.28 0.45 18.00
N LEU A 735 -52.32 -0.32 19.09
CA LEU A 735 -53.18 -1.51 19.20
C LEU A 735 -54.65 -1.19 19.51
N ASP A 736 -54.95 0.04 19.91
CA ASP A 736 -56.31 0.44 20.28
C ASP A 736 -57.27 0.41 19.08
N ASN A 737 -58.48 -0.13 19.31
CA ASN A 737 -59.57 -0.22 18.33
C ASN A 737 -59.22 -0.99 17.04
N LYS A 738 -58.31 -1.98 17.11
CA LYS A 738 -57.89 -2.80 15.98
C LYS A 738 -58.49 -4.21 15.97
N THR A 739 -58.61 -4.77 14.77
CA THR A 739 -58.84 -6.21 14.56
C THR A 739 -57.58 -7.02 14.90
N TYR A 740 -57.71 -8.34 15.06
CA TYR A 740 -56.55 -9.19 15.33
C TYR A 740 -55.50 -9.12 14.21
N SER A 741 -55.94 -9.18 12.95
CA SER A 741 -55.03 -9.06 11.79
C SER A 741 -54.27 -7.75 11.81
N GLU A 742 -54.94 -6.62 12.07
CA GLU A 742 -54.27 -5.32 12.12
C GLU A 742 -53.33 -5.20 13.33
N MET A 743 -53.60 -5.87 14.45
CA MET A 743 -52.67 -5.91 15.58
C MET A 743 -51.44 -6.78 15.26
N ASP A 744 -51.60 -7.85 14.47
CA ASP A 744 -50.49 -8.68 14.01
C ASP A 744 -49.59 -7.91 13.02
N ASP A 745 -50.18 -7.13 12.11
CA ASP A 745 -49.45 -6.20 11.24
C ASP A 745 -48.61 -5.18 12.06
N VAL A 746 -49.16 -4.70 13.19
CA VAL A 746 -48.43 -3.81 14.10
C VAL A 746 -47.24 -4.53 14.75
N LEU A 747 -47.39 -5.81 15.11
CA LEU A 747 -46.31 -6.61 15.66
C LEU A 747 -45.21 -6.88 14.62
N GLU A 748 -45.58 -7.23 13.39
CA GLU A 748 -44.63 -7.42 12.29
C GLU A 748 -43.78 -6.15 12.09
N ARG A 749 -44.42 -4.98 12.02
CA ARG A 749 -43.71 -3.70 11.89
C ARG A 749 -42.80 -3.43 13.07
N ALA A 750 -43.24 -3.72 14.30
CA ALA A 750 -42.41 -3.58 15.48
C ALA A 750 -41.17 -4.51 15.42
N LYS A 751 -41.31 -5.74 14.92
CA LYS A 751 -40.18 -6.65 14.66
C LYS A 751 -39.20 -6.08 13.63
N ARG A 752 -39.70 -5.49 12.53
CA ARG A 752 -38.85 -4.82 11.52
C ARG A 752 -38.12 -3.61 12.11
N ASP A 753 -38.84 -2.73 12.81
CA ASP A 753 -38.24 -1.57 13.50
C ASP A 753 -37.18 -2.02 14.53
N ASN A 754 -37.36 -3.17 15.19
CA ASN A 754 -36.38 -3.76 16.09
C ASN A 754 -35.10 -4.17 15.35
N LEU A 755 -35.21 -4.82 14.19
CA LEU A 755 -34.06 -5.15 13.33
C LEU A 755 -33.35 -3.89 12.82
N LEU A 756 -34.10 -2.88 12.37
CA LEU A 756 -33.52 -1.61 11.92
C LEU A 756 -32.80 -0.88 13.06
N ALA A 757 -33.38 -0.90 14.27
CA ALA A 757 -32.74 -0.36 15.46
C ALA A 757 -31.42 -1.08 15.79
N LEU A 758 -31.34 -2.40 15.56
CA LEU A 758 -30.10 -3.17 15.66
C LEU A 758 -29.10 -2.77 14.57
N VAL A 759 -29.51 -2.70 13.29
CA VAL A 759 -28.65 -2.27 12.18
C VAL A 759 -28.03 -0.89 12.44
N ASN A 760 -28.81 0.04 12.99
CA ASN A 760 -28.35 1.39 13.34
C ASN A 760 -27.32 1.43 14.47
N LYS A 761 -27.28 0.38 15.30
CA LYS A 761 -26.36 0.24 16.43
C LYS A 761 -25.15 -0.66 16.09
N LEU A 762 -25.10 -1.26 14.90
CA LEU A 762 -23.95 -2.08 14.48
C LEU A 762 -22.69 -1.24 14.47
N GLY A 763 -21.64 -1.62 15.20
CA GLY A 763 -20.48 -0.76 15.46
C GLY A 763 -19.57 -0.47 14.26
N TYR A 764 -20.06 -0.08 13.08
CA TYR A 764 -19.25 0.49 12.00
C TYR A 764 -18.74 1.90 12.35
N ASN A 765 -17.86 2.48 11.53
CA ASN A 765 -17.41 3.86 11.70
C ASN A 765 -18.38 4.79 10.96
N ASP A 766 -19.30 5.41 11.70
CA ASP A 766 -20.20 6.42 11.14
C ASP A 766 -19.77 7.83 11.49
N SER A 767 -20.16 8.76 10.62
CA SER A 767 -20.54 10.08 11.07
C SER A 767 -22.06 10.15 11.17
N GLU A 768 -22.60 11.07 11.97
CA GLU A 768 -24.04 11.37 12.01
C GLU A 768 -24.61 11.75 10.63
N THR A 769 -23.74 12.14 9.69
CA THR A 769 -24.08 12.65 8.36
C THR A 769 -23.93 11.63 7.23
N LEU A 770 -23.14 10.57 7.41
CA LEU A 770 -22.88 9.55 6.38
C LEU A 770 -22.87 8.14 7.01
N PRO A 771 -23.95 7.36 6.83
CA PRO A 771 -23.97 5.98 7.30
C PRO A 771 -22.97 5.12 6.54
N ALA A 772 -22.39 4.12 7.21
CA ALA A 772 -21.53 3.13 6.57
C ALA A 772 -22.30 2.37 5.46
N PRO A 773 -21.71 2.15 4.27
CA PRO A 773 -22.36 1.46 3.14
C PRO A 773 -22.98 0.10 3.52
N ALA A 774 -22.31 -0.65 4.40
CA ALA A 774 -22.82 -1.90 4.93
C ALA A 774 -24.18 -1.75 5.62
N ARG A 775 -24.34 -0.73 6.49
CA ARG A 775 -25.62 -0.49 7.18
C ARG A 775 -26.72 -0.11 6.21
N THR A 776 -26.41 0.74 5.25
CA THR A 776 -27.35 1.14 4.21
C THR A 776 -27.87 -0.12 3.50
N SER A 777 -26.97 -1.00 3.05
CA SER A 777 -27.30 -2.31 2.45
C SER A 777 -28.15 -3.21 3.37
N LEU A 778 -27.78 -3.29 4.65
CA LEU A 778 -28.49 -4.12 5.63
C LEU A 778 -29.90 -3.62 5.95
N ARG A 779 -30.14 -2.31 5.96
CA ARG A 779 -31.48 -1.74 6.15
C ARG A 779 -32.42 -2.15 5.01
N GLY A 780 -31.99 -2.02 3.76
CA GLY A 780 -32.79 -2.47 2.61
C GLY A 780 -33.07 -3.98 2.64
N ALA A 781 -32.09 -4.78 3.08
CA ALA A 781 -32.28 -6.22 3.26
C ALA A 781 -33.32 -6.54 4.35
N VAL A 782 -33.33 -5.80 5.47
CA VAL A 782 -34.32 -5.99 6.55
C VAL A 782 -35.73 -5.66 6.07
N GLU A 783 -35.92 -4.56 5.34
CA GLU A 783 -37.24 -4.15 4.86
C GLU A 783 -37.85 -5.15 3.86
N THR A 784 -37.01 -5.81 3.07
CA THR A 784 -37.44 -6.81 2.08
C THR A 784 -37.55 -8.23 2.64
N THR A 785 -37.17 -8.46 3.89
CA THR A 785 -37.21 -9.79 4.52
C THR A 785 -38.67 -10.20 4.79
N PRO A 786 -39.15 -11.38 4.35
CA PRO A 786 -40.51 -11.84 4.65
C PRO A 786 -40.77 -12.00 6.16
N GLU A 787 -42.02 -11.83 6.60
CA GLU A 787 -42.40 -11.89 8.03
C GLU A 787 -41.86 -13.14 8.73
N ASN A 788 -42.01 -14.30 8.10
CA ASN A 788 -41.60 -15.60 8.64
C ASN A 788 -40.08 -15.78 8.76
N GLU A 789 -39.27 -14.86 8.22
CA GLU A 789 -37.81 -14.88 8.25
C GLU A 789 -37.21 -13.82 9.18
N LEU A 790 -38.01 -12.89 9.72
CA LEU A 790 -37.53 -11.79 10.56
C LEU A 790 -36.75 -12.27 11.80
N ASP A 791 -37.18 -13.37 12.42
CA ASP A 791 -36.52 -13.92 13.62
C ASP A 791 -35.15 -14.57 13.27
N ASN A 792 -35.02 -15.18 12.08
CA ASN A 792 -33.73 -15.66 11.57
C ASN A 792 -32.80 -14.49 11.26
N LYS A 793 -33.36 -13.43 10.66
CA LYS A 793 -32.59 -12.22 10.33
C LYS A 793 -32.05 -11.50 11.57
N LEU A 794 -32.80 -11.52 12.67
CA LEU A 794 -32.33 -11.03 13.97
C LEU A 794 -31.07 -11.78 14.41
N THR A 795 -31.08 -13.10 14.29
CA THR A 795 -29.95 -13.96 14.68
C THR A 795 -28.71 -13.67 13.82
N GLU A 796 -28.88 -13.50 12.51
CA GLU A 796 -27.77 -13.12 11.61
C GLU A 796 -27.16 -11.76 11.97
N LEU A 797 -28.00 -10.76 12.25
CA LEU A 797 -27.54 -9.41 12.59
C LEU A 797 -26.85 -9.35 13.95
N GLU A 798 -27.27 -10.15 14.93
CA GLU A 798 -26.59 -10.25 16.23
C GLU A 798 -25.22 -10.94 16.10
N ALA A 799 -25.13 -11.97 15.25
CA ALA A 799 -23.85 -12.59 14.92
C ALA A 799 -22.91 -11.59 14.22
N LEU A 800 -23.45 -10.79 13.28
CA LEU A 800 -22.71 -9.73 12.61
C LEU A 800 -22.26 -8.64 13.58
N LYS A 801 -23.13 -8.18 14.50
CA LYS A 801 -22.78 -7.21 15.55
C LYS A 801 -21.57 -7.68 16.34
N THR A 802 -21.60 -8.93 16.77
CA THR A 802 -20.51 -9.58 17.51
C THR A 802 -19.23 -9.64 16.67
N ALA A 803 -19.34 -10.02 15.39
CA ALA A 803 -18.19 -10.08 14.48
C ALA A 803 -17.54 -8.71 14.28
N ILE A 804 -18.33 -7.64 14.10
CA ILE A 804 -17.81 -6.26 13.95
C ILE A 804 -17.08 -5.81 15.22
N GLU A 805 -17.66 -6.06 16.40
CA GLU A 805 -17.06 -5.69 17.68
C GLU A 805 -15.72 -6.41 17.89
N ASN A 806 -15.65 -7.70 17.55
CA ASN A 806 -14.41 -8.48 17.59
C ASN A 806 -13.38 -7.97 16.58
N GLU A 807 -13.78 -7.75 15.32
CA GLU A 807 -12.89 -7.29 14.25
C GLU A 807 -12.30 -5.91 14.55
N LYS A 808 -13.08 -5.00 15.14
CA LYS A 808 -12.55 -3.70 15.62
C LYS A 808 -11.46 -3.88 16.66
N ALA A 809 -11.68 -4.78 17.63
CA ALA A 809 -10.67 -5.09 18.64
C ALA A 809 -9.43 -5.75 18.02
N GLU A 810 -9.60 -6.60 17.01
CA GLU A 810 -8.50 -7.22 16.25
C GLU A 810 -7.68 -6.18 15.48
N ILE A 811 -8.33 -5.25 14.78
CA ILE A 811 -7.67 -4.13 14.10
C ILE A 811 -6.87 -3.26 15.09
N ASP A 812 -7.42 -3.02 16.29
CA ASP A 812 -6.74 -2.24 17.34
C ASP A 812 -5.54 -2.98 17.96
N GLN A 813 -5.45 -4.31 17.85
CA GLN A 813 -4.31 -5.11 18.31
C GLN A 813 -3.13 -5.13 17.32
N ILE A 814 -3.27 -4.51 16.15
CA ILE A 814 -2.18 -4.39 15.18
C ILE A 814 -1.22 -3.29 15.63
N ASN A 815 0.07 -3.63 15.73
CA ASN A 815 1.16 -2.84 16.27
C ASN A 815 1.68 -1.80 15.26
N TYR A 816 0.81 -0.91 14.80
CA TYR A 816 1.18 0.25 14.01
C TYR A 816 2.02 1.25 14.81
N SER A 817 2.75 2.13 14.12
CA SER A 817 3.54 3.16 14.79
C SER A 817 2.70 4.34 15.32
N SER A 818 1.45 4.48 14.85
CA SER A 818 0.47 5.45 15.35
C SER A 818 -0.97 4.93 15.24
N ASP A 819 -1.89 5.53 16.00
CA ASP A 819 -3.32 5.21 15.94
C ASP A 819 -4.00 5.66 14.65
N ASP A 820 -3.40 6.62 13.94
CA ASP A 820 -3.87 7.16 12.66
C ASP A 820 -3.15 6.55 11.45
N ALA A 821 -2.49 5.41 11.66
CA ALA A 821 -1.79 4.69 10.59
C ALA A 821 -2.72 4.39 9.41
N GLU A 822 -2.22 4.63 8.19
CA GLU A 822 -3.01 4.49 6.96
C GLU A 822 -3.56 3.07 6.79
N GLY A 823 -2.81 2.03 7.15
CA GLY A 823 -3.27 0.64 7.10
C GLY A 823 -4.40 0.34 8.09
N LYS A 824 -4.40 0.99 9.26
CA LYS A 824 -5.50 0.90 10.23
C LYS A 824 -6.78 1.55 9.69
N ASN A 825 -6.63 2.70 9.04
CA ASN A 825 -7.76 3.42 8.42
C ASN A 825 -8.31 2.65 7.21
N ASP A 826 -7.45 2.08 6.36
CA ASP A 826 -7.87 1.21 5.24
C ASP A 826 -8.70 0.00 5.73
N LEU A 827 -8.27 -0.65 6.82
CA LEU A 827 -9.03 -1.75 7.42
C LEU A 827 -10.39 -1.30 7.95
N LYS A 828 -10.46 -0.16 8.64
CA LYS A 828 -11.73 0.44 9.11
C LYS A 828 -12.66 0.77 7.94
N ASP A 829 -12.13 1.29 6.83
CA ASP A 829 -12.90 1.61 5.64
C ASP A 829 -13.41 0.35 4.92
N ARG A 830 -12.58 -0.69 4.81
CA ARG A 830 -13.00 -1.98 4.27
C ARG A 830 -14.08 -2.61 5.14
N LEU A 831 -13.94 -2.57 6.47
CA LEU A 831 -14.95 -3.05 7.42
C LEU A 831 -16.31 -2.39 7.17
N ASN A 832 -16.34 -1.07 6.92
CA ASN A 832 -17.57 -0.32 6.66
C ASN A 832 -18.37 -0.77 5.41
N ASN A 833 -17.80 -1.65 4.58
CA ASN A 833 -18.43 -2.18 3.37
C ASN A 833 -18.92 -3.63 3.50
N LEU A 834 -18.59 -4.34 4.59
CA LEU A 834 -18.91 -5.76 4.74
C LEU A 834 -20.28 -5.94 5.40
N THR A 835 -21.10 -6.87 4.91
CA THR A 835 -22.48 -7.08 5.40
C THR A 835 -22.73 -8.44 6.05
N THR A 836 -21.72 -9.30 6.13
CA THR A 836 -21.86 -10.66 6.69
C THR A 836 -20.84 -10.92 7.79
N ALA A 837 -21.22 -11.72 8.79
CA ALA A 837 -20.33 -12.05 9.91
C ALA A 837 -19.06 -12.78 9.44
N THR A 838 -19.19 -13.64 8.41
CA THR A 838 -18.06 -14.38 7.83
C THR A 838 -17.06 -13.47 7.14
N ASP A 839 -17.53 -12.53 6.31
CA ASP A 839 -16.62 -11.63 5.61
C ASP A 839 -15.91 -10.70 6.61
N VAL A 840 -16.64 -10.20 7.60
CA VAL A 840 -16.08 -9.36 8.68
C VAL A 840 -14.98 -10.11 9.42
N ALA A 841 -15.23 -11.34 9.88
CA ALA A 841 -14.24 -12.14 10.61
C ALA A 841 -13.03 -12.61 9.77
N SER A 842 -13.04 -12.35 8.46
CA SER A 842 -11.95 -12.70 7.53
C SER A 842 -11.19 -11.47 7.04
N LEU A 843 -11.53 -10.27 7.52
CA LEU A 843 -10.99 -9.01 7.01
C LEU A 843 -9.49 -8.86 7.28
N VAL A 844 -9.05 -9.16 8.50
CA VAL A 844 -7.63 -9.19 8.86
C VAL A 844 -7.30 -10.32 9.83
N THR A 845 -6.03 -10.72 9.86
CA THR A 845 -5.48 -11.60 10.89
C THR A 845 -4.34 -10.87 11.61
N PRO A 846 -4.56 -10.35 12.84
CA PRO A 846 -3.60 -9.47 13.51
C PRO A 846 -2.22 -10.08 13.68
N SER A 847 -2.14 -11.38 13.95
CA SER A 847 -0.86 -12.09 14.11
C SER A 847 -0.02 -12.10 12.84
N GLU A 848 -0.64 -12.24 11.67
CA GLU A 848 0.04 -12.21 10.37
C GLU A 848 0.56 -10.80 10.07
N VAL A 849 -0.28 -9.78 10.27
CA VAL A 849 0.12 -8.38 10.05
C VAL A 849 1.22 -7.99 11.02
N ASN A 850 1.07 -8.28 12.32
CA ASN A 850 2.09 -8.01 13.34
C ASN A 850 3.41 -8.72 13.04
N SER A 851 3.36 -9.97 12.59
CA SER A 851 4.57 -10.70 12.18
C SER A 851 5.28 -10.01 11.02
N LYS A 852 4.53 -9.55 10.00
CA LYS A 852 5.09 -8.76 8.89
C LYS A 852 5.65 -7.42 9.37
N LEU A 853 4.91 -6.68 10.19
CA LEU A 853 5.34 -5.41 10.77
C LEU A 853 6.67 -5.57 11.51
N SER A 854 6.77 -6.53 12.42
CA SER A 854 8.01 -6.85 13.13
C SER A 854 9.13 -7.24 12.18
N THR A 855 8.87 -8.17 11.25
CA THR A 855 9.89 -8.65 10.30
C THR A 855 10.48 -7.51 9.48
N TYR A 856 9.65 -6.63 8.91
CA TYR A 856 10.14 -5.50 8.15
C TYR A 856 10.80 -4.44 9.01
N LYS A 857 10.28 -4.18 10.22
CA LYS A 857 10.90 -3.26 11.16
C LYS A 857 12.30 -3.73 11.55
N ASP A 858 12.50 -5.03 11.73
CA ASP A 858 13.82 -5.62 11.99
C ASP A 858 14.74 -5.49 10.77
N ILE A 859 14.24 -5.77 9.56
CA ILE A 859 15.00 -5.59 8.31
C ILE A 859 15.42 -4.13 8.11
N ILE A 860 14.54 -3.17 8.38
CA ILE A 860 14.80 -1.73 8.23
C ILE A 860 15.83 -1.27 9.28
N ASN A 861 15.71 -1.74 10.52
CA ASN A 861 16.55 -1.31 11.64
C ASN A 861 17.83 -2.11 11.86
N ASP A 862 18.07 -3.18 11.10
CA ASP A 862 19.30 -3.98 11.17
C ASP A 862 20.55 -3.07 11.15
N VAL A 863 21.46 -3.30 12.09
CA VAL A 863 22.69 -2.52 12.28
C VAL A 863 23.64 -2.59 11.09
N ASN A 864 23.54 -3.67 10.30
CA ASN A 864 24.31 -3.87 9.08
C ASN A 864 23.61 -3.27 7.85
N ASN A 865 22.40 -2.71 8.02
CA ASN A 865 21.67 -2.10 6.92
C ASN A 865 22.22 -0.69 6.64
N PRO A 866 22.71 -0.41 5.42
CA PRO A 866 23.39 0.86 5.10
C PRO A 866 22.42 2.06 4.90
N LEU A 867 21.21 2.00 5.46
CA LEU A 867 20.20 3.06 5.36
C LEU A 867 20.47 4.22 6.32
N SER A 868 20.25 5.45 5.85
CA SER A 868 20.26 6.65 6.69
C SER A 868 19.07 6.70 7.65
N GLN A 869 19.16 7.54 8.69
CA GLN A 869 18.07 7.64 9.67
C GLN A 869 16.78 8.22 9.07
N THR A 870 16.90 9.12 8.09
CA THR A 870 15.75 9.63 7.32
C THR A 870 15.10 8.52 6.51
N GLN A 871 15.89 7.73 5.78
CA GLN A 871 15.36 6.60 4.98
C GLN A 871 14.66 5.56 5.85
N LYS A 872 15.19 5.29 7.05
CA LYS A 872 14.53 4.40 8.01
C LYS A 872 13.18 4.97 8.47
N SER A 873 13.10 6.27 8.76
CA SER A 873 11.84 6.92 9.13
C SER A 873 10.80 6.84 8.01
N ASP A 874 11.22 7.10 6.76
CA ASP A 874 10.33 7.03 5.59
C ASP A 874 9.78 5.61 5.38
N LEU A 875 10.64 4.60 5.46
CA LEU A 875 10.24 3.20 5.33
C LEU A 875 9.35 2.71 6.49
N ILE A 876 9.53 3.25 7.71
CA ILE A 876 8.63 2.99 8.83
C ILE A 876 7.25 3.59 8.57
N SER A 877 7.17 4.77 7.95
CA SER A 877 5.87 5.36 7.55
C SER A 877 5.17 4.53 6.46
N GLU A 878 5.92 3.92 5.54
CA GLU A 878 5.35 2.99 4.56
C GLU A 878 4.92 1.66 5.17
N LEU A 879 5.61 1.22 6.21
CA LEU A 879 5.26 0.01 6.95
C LEU A 879 3.87 0.10 7.59
N ASP A 880 3.51 1.29 8.07
CA ASP A 880 2.20 1.59 8.66
C ASP A 880 1.02 1.51 7.69
N LYS A 881 1.28 1.28 6.39
CA LYS A 881 0.25 1.10 5.37
C LYS A 881 -0.19 -0.34 5.22
N LEU A 882 0.58 -1.32 5.66
CA LEU A 882 0.15 -2.72 5.58
C LEU A 882 -1.11 -2.92 6.43
N PRO A 883 -2.09 -3.75 6.02
CA PRO A 883 -2.10 -4.63 4.86
C PRO A 883 -2.79 -4.02 3.62
N LYS A 884 -2.82 -2.68 3.44
CA LYS A 884 -3.39 -2.03 2.25
C LYS A 884 -2.86 -2.69 0.98
N ASN A 885 -3.75 -2.95 0.01
CA ASN A 885 -3.42 -3.66 -1.22
C ASN A 885 -2.23 -2.99 -1.94
N GLY A 886 -1.22 -3.80 -2.27
CA GLY A 886 0.01 -3.34 -2.93
C GLY A 886 1.07 -2.73 -1.99
N ALA A 887 0.73 -2.35 -0.76
CA ALA A 887 1.65 -1.68 0.16
C ALA A 887 2.86 -2.56 0.52
N GLU A 888 2.66 -3.86 0.78
CA GLU A 888 3.78 -4.77 1.08
C GLU A 888 4.74 -4.91 -0.11
N SER A 889 4.22 -5.00 -1.33
CA SER A 889 5.05 -5.09 -2.53
C SER A 889 5.83 -3.80 -2.78
N ALA A 890 5.20 -2.65 -2.54
CA ALA A 890 5.85 -1.34 -2.61
C ALA A 890 6.95 -1.21 -1.55
N LEU A 891 6.67 -1.59 -0.30
CA LEU A 891 7.65 -1.58 0.79
C LEU A 891 8.85 -2.49 0.49
N ARG A 892 8.62 -3.73 0.05
CA ARG A 892 9.70 -4.66 -0.34
C ARG A 892 10.58 -4.04 -1.42
N LYS A 893 9.97 -3.41 -2.41
CA LYS A 893 10.67 -2.74 -3.49
C LYS A 893 11.46 -1.54 -2.99
N GLU A 894 10.88 -0.68 -2.15
CA GLU A 894 11.57 0.47 -1.58
C GLU A 894 12.75 0.05 -0.69
N ILE A 895 12.59 -1.01 0.14
CA ILE A 895 13.70 -1.59 0.92
C ILE A 895 14.80 -2.11 -0.01
N PHE A 896 14.44 -2.84 -1.05
CA PHE A 896 15.41 -3.37 -2.03
C PHE A 896 16.16 -2.24 -2.74
N ASP A 897 15.44 -1.26 -3.29
CA ASP A 897 16.00 -0.13 -4.02
C ASP A 897 16.94 0.68 -3.11
N ALA A 898 16.56 0.91 -1.84
CA ALA A 898 17.39 1.63 -0.89
C ALA A 898 18.68 0.86 -0.53
N LYS A 899 18.59 -0.46 -0.30
CA LYS A 899 19.77 -1.31 -0.06
C LYS A 899 20.68 -1.40 -1.27
N LYS A 900 20.10 -1.55 -2.46
CA LYS A 900 20.81 -1.58 -3.73
C LYS A 900 21.58 -0.29 -3.97
N ASN A 901 20.95 0.87 -3.78
CA ASN A 901 21.60 2.17 -3.94
C ASN A 901 22.77 2.35 -2.96
N ALA A 902 22.60 1.89 -1.72
CA ALA A 902 23.66 1.92 -0.74
C ALA A 902 24.82 0.96 -1.08
N ALA A 903 24.55 -0.23 -1.60
CA ALA A 903 25.58 -1.14 -2.10
C ALA A 903 26.34 -0.55 -3.30
N ILE A 904 25.64 0.10 -4.22
CA ILE A 904 26.24 0.87 -5.33
C ILE A 904 27.17 1.96 -4.79
N ALA A 905 26.73 2.72 -3.80
CA ALA A 905 27.53 3.76 -3.15
C ALA A 905 28.81 3.21 -2.50
N ALA A 906 28.69 2.07 -1.81
CA ALA A 906 29.81 1.38 -1.17
C ALA A 906 30.82 0.83 -2.19
N ILE A 907 30.37 0.12 -3.23
CA ILE A 907 31.24 -0.41 -4.30
C ILE A 907 31.99 0.73 -5.00
N ASN A 908 31.29 1.82 -5.31
CA ASN A 908 31.90 3.00 -5.90
C ASN A 908 32.82 3.74 -4.90
N GLY A 909 32.68 3.53 -3.60
CA GLY A 909 33.51 4.12 -2.54
C GLY A 909 34.83 3.39 -2.30
N LEU A 910 35.02 2.20 -2.84
CA LEU A 910 36.23 1.39 -2.62
C LEU A 910 37.37 1.85 -3.54
N PRO A 911 38.43 2.49 -3.00
CA PRO A 911 39.52 3.04 -3.81
C PRO A 911 40.45 1.97 -4.38
N SER A 912 40.47 0.78 -3.78
CA SER A 912 41.37 -0.34 -4.13
C SER A 912 40.83 -1.26 -5.23
N LEU A 913 39.64 -0.97 -5.78
CA LEU A 913 38.97 -1.79 -6.78
C LEU A 913 39.28 -1.26 -8.18
N SER A 914 39.78 -2.13 -9.08
CA SER A 914 39.97 -1.77 -10.48
C SER A 914 38.63 -1.44 -11.15
N GLU A 915 38.66 -0.60 -12.18
CA GLU A 915 37.44 -0.17 -12.89
C GLU A 915 36.69 -1.36 -13.51
N GLU A 916 37.43 -2.29 -14.11
CA GLU A 916 36.86 -3.49 -14.71
C GLU A 916 36.14 -4.37 -13.68
N LYS A 917 36.73 -4.53 -12.49
CA LYS A 917 36.11 -5.31 -11.40
C LYS A 917 34.92 -4.57 -10.78
N ARG A 918 34.99 -3.24 -10.66
CA ARG A 918 33.88 -2.39 -10.19
C ARG A 918 32.68 -2.51 -11.13
N ASN A 919 32.90 -2.36 -12.43
CA ASN A 919 31.85 -2.50 -13.45
C ASN A 919 31.25 -3.91 -13.47
N GLN A 920 32.09 -4.94 -13.31
CA GLN A 920 31.62 -6.31 -13.17
C GLN A 920 30.67 -6.45 -11.97
N LEU A 921 31.05 -5.95 -10.78
CA LEU A 921 30.20 -6.04 -9.58
C LEU A 921 28.89 -5.24 -9.72
N LEU A 922 28.95 -4.02 -10.26
CA LEU A 922 27.76 -3.20 -10.51
C LEU A 922 26.81 -3.82 -11.54
N SER A 923 27.34 -4.49 -12.56
CA SER A 923 26.52 -5.18 -13.56
C SER A 923 25.83 -6.44 -13.02
N GLN A 924 26.35 -7.02 -11.94
CA GLN A 924 25.77 -8.21 -11.29
C GLN A 924 24.71 -7.86 -10.23
N LEU A 925 24.76 -6.65 -9.66
CA LEU A 925 23.82 -6.19 -8.63
C LEU A 925 22.32 -6.32 -8.99
N PRO A 926 21.86 -6.07 -10.24
CA PRO A 926 20.46 -6.30 -10.61
C PRO A 926 20.03 -7.77 -10.61
N SER A 927 20.99 -8.71 -10.63
CA SER A 927 20.74 -10.15 -10.63
C SER A 927 20.84 -10.80 -9.24
N TRP A 928 21.18 -10.00 -8.22
CA TRP A 928 21.17 -10.37 -6.80
C TRP A 928 19.89 -9.88 -6.15
#